data_AF-A0A4R5KVU4-F1
#
_entry.id   AF-A0A4R5KVU4-F1
#
_cell.length_a   1.000
_cell.length_b   1.000
_cell.length_c   1.000
_cell.angle_alpha   90.00
_cell.angle_beta   90.00
_cell.angle_gamma   90.00
#
_symmetry.space_group_name_H-M   'P 1'
#
loop_
_entity.id
_entity.type
_entity.pdbx_description
1 polymer ?
#
loop_
_entity_poly.entity_id
_entity_poly.type
_entity_poly.pdbx_seq_one_letter_code
_entity_poly.pdbx_strand_id
1 'polypeptide(L)'
;MTRWTRSNKLKWICWMVGICTIALLWLVPFAPAAHAEGDSYYQQDELEPALQLRPVAIGRDSMIALKHAAVMPADGGRTLFFTITVANGGGSALSFLDYWVKVLSSSGAEFKAELVPQDKLKKEVPAGQQVDYKFYALVNDTTSLEELTFRVTRWDYSSSELETAVGDIRFPDPASTVMAPVAGSRTVTMGNMPVALSVSRWLIREHDSVVSSRLTLKLTNKGKASIRLPGYQYALRAANGAVYPLESASPADAGAPLLRPDVTEELQLKSDRLPASASSASWDLLVQQIIPVSGELKLNYPLASLRMPTDAADTPPLGETVDYSNAQGIYQLAAEKQRRMPWEDQDILSTDVSVSHRQSDSMPFPAVKAYYELDGGVRVDAKIVQTDRVVGVPPGVSVHVQAVAKIPYTYPFAETKLILEEQVSDTVKEEMAQFKLPPAAIELPQLAFGETQPITGAGRAAIYAPRELNVYTDGGSSVLEAQVEIVNMEKRSNVIPKLTAFFKTADDSLYPTKIREVKQKLNPQGKALLSFSGKLPKELDTKGLRLVIGESVTDQKLSGTDDKADSYINAVEMELASLNDAVSPTLKDVSFYPYSISLSNINTWLDSKQLKINFTYKLTKDSYYETSNEGSKLVIQFADGQGKVNIDETFFLETAPEDDDKKVTLGEHDYRITRQDDSLVFKIESLKQYKINIYHEFQGKRKLLASQLLDWFGTTD
;
A
#
# COMPACT_ATOMS: atom_id res chain seq x y z
N MET A 1 -19.91 -49.91 -21.17
CA MET A 1 -19.78 -51.17 -20.39
C MET A 1 -19.78 -50.85 -18.90
N THR A 2 -20.03 -51.85 -18.03
CA THR A 2 -19.72 -51.96 -16.57
C THR A 2 -19.41 -50.69 -15.75
N ARG A 3 -20.20 -50.27 -14.75
CA ARG A 3 -20.50 -50.83 -13.39
C ARG A 3 -19.35 -50.76 -12.35
N TRP A 4 -19.76 -50.54 -11.08
CA TRP A 4 -19.08 -50.87 -9.80
C TRP A 4 -17.92 -49.93 -9.33
N THR A 5 -17.69 -49.63 -8.04
CA THR A 5 -18.42 -49.94 -6.76
C THR A 5 -18.18 -48.90 -5.64
N ARG A 6 -18.88 -49.06 -4.49
CA ARG A 6 -18.70 -48.30 -3.23
C ARG A 6 -17.59 -48.88 -2.31
N SER A 7 -17.21 -48.05 -1.32
CA SER A 7 -16.87 -48.42 0.08
C SER A 7 -15.44 -48.87 0.42
N ASN A 8 -14.88 -48.26 1.47
CA ASN A 8 -14.40 -49.03 2.62
C ASN A 8 -14.43 -48.23 3.95
N LYS A 9 -14.69 -48.94 5.06
CA LYS A 9 -14.40 -48.53 6.44
C LYS A 9 -13.31 -49.45 6.98
N LEU A 10 -12.49 -49.00 7.92
CA LEU A 10 -11.60 -49.89 8.67
C LEU A 10 -11.64 -49.58 10.18
N LYS A 11 -11.54 -50.64 11.00
CA LYS A 11 -11.36 -50.61 12.46
C LYS A 11 -9.98 -51.17 12.79
N TRP A 12 -9.41 -50.78 13.94
CA TRP A 12 -8.32 -51.49 14.62
C TRP A 12 -8.65 -51.69 16.11
N ILE A 13 -7.95 -52.61 16.79
CA ILE A 13 -8.50 -53.34 17.97
C ILE A 13 -7.41 -53.89 18.91
N CYS A 14 -7.65 -53.83 20.24
CA CYS A 14 -6.99 -54.57 21.36
C CYS A 14 -5.45 -54.40 21.58
N TRP A 15 -4.83 -54.67 22.75
CA TRP A 15 -5.25 -55.13 24.11
C TRP A 15 -4.33 -54.48 25.20
N MET A 16 -4.07 -54.89 26.46
CA MET A 16 -4.29 -56.12 27.27
C MET A 16 -4.49 -55.80 28.80
N VAL A 17 -4.03 -56.62 29.76
CA VAL A 17 -4.41 -56.59 31.22
C VAL A 17 -3.28 -57.06 32.19
N GLY A 18 -3.24 -56.54 33.44
CA GLY A 18 -2.49 -57.09 34.61
C GLY A 18 -1.82 -56.00 35.49
N ILE A 19 -1.60 -56.09 36.81
CA ILE A 19 -1.82 -57.11 37.89
C ILE A 19 -2.16 -56.38 39.23
N CYS A 20 -2.74 -57.09 40.21
CA CYS A 20 -3.20 -56.56 41.51
C CYS A 20 -2.11 -56.38 42.60
N THR A 21 -2.39 -55.50 43.58
CA THR A 21 -2.01 -55.65 45.01
C THR A 21 -3.13 -55.12 45.92
N ILE A 22 -3.26 -55.69 47.13
CA ILE A 22 -4.26 -55.30 48.15
C ILE A 22 -3.52 -55.02 49.46
N ALA A 23 -3.90 -53.95 50.15
CA ALA A 23 -3.51 -53.67 51.54
C ALA A 23 -4.70 -53.10 52.31
N LEU A 24 -4.92 -53.56 53.55
CA LEU A 24 -5.96 -53.05 54.44
C LEU A 24 -5.50 -51.76 55.13
N LEU A 25 -6.43 -50.83 55.36
CA LEU A 25 -6.36 -49.85 56.44
C LEU A 25 -7.79 -49.47 56.88
N TRP A 26 -7.91 -48.91 58.08
CA TRP A 26 -9.15 -48.92 58.87
C TRP A 26 -10.14 -47.79 58.54
N LEU A 27 -11.42 -48.04 58.85
CA LEU A 27 -12.45 -47.00 58.89
C LEU A 27 -12.18 -45.99 60.01
N VAL A 28 -12.14 -44.71 59.64
CA VAL A 28 -12.45 -43.59 60.52
C VAL A 28 -13.55 -42.78 59.82
N PRO A 29 -14.69 -42.48 60.46
CA PRO A 29 -15.74 -41.71 59.82
C PRO A 29 -15.32 -40.24 59.69
N PHE A 30 -14.99 -39.82 58.48
CA PHE A 30 -14.96 -38.39 58.16
C PHE A 30 -16.39 -37.84 58.26
N ALA A 31 -16.57 -36.79 59.05
CA ALA A 31 -17.83 -36.05 59.07
C ALA A 31 -18.08 -35.39 57.69
N PRO A 32 -19.33 -35.26 57.24
CA PRO A 32 -19.63 -34.45 56.07
C PRO A 32 -19.21 -33.00 56.35
N ALA A 33 -18.24 -32.50 55.60
CA ALA A 33 -17.90 -31.08 55.62
C ALA A 33 -19.13 -30.27 55.15
N ALA A 34 -19.43 -29.18 55.85
CA ALA A 34 -20.60 -28.37 55.53
C ALA A 34 -20.46 -27.71 54.15
N HIS A 35 -21.49 -27.84 53.32
CA HIS A 35 -21.67 -26.96 52.16
C HIS A 35 -22.14 -25.59 52.65
N ALA A 36 -21.27 -24.59 52.56
CA ALA A 36 -21.67 -23.22 52.24
C ALA A 36 -21.57 -23.08 50.70
N GLU A 37 -22.50 -22.45 49.97
CA GLU A 37 -22.89 -21.04 50.05
C GLU A 37 -21.66 -20.13 49.89
N GLY A 38 -21.44 -19.44 48.77
CA GLY A 38 -22.23 -19.41 47.53
C GLY A 38 -21.81 -18.25 46.65
N ASP A 39 -20.73 -18.40 45.88
CA ASP A 39 -20.07 -17.30 45.18
C ASP A 39 -21.01 -16.48 44.28
N SER A 40 -20.99 -15.16 44.46
CA SER A 40 -21.86 -14.20 43.80
C SER A 40 -21.44 -13.94 42.35
N TYR A 41 -22.01 -14.71 41.42
CA TYR A 41 -21.80 -14.57 39.97
C TYR A 41 -22.43 -13.32 39.34
N TYR A 42 -22.00 -12.11 39.71
CA TYR A 42 -22.00 -10.93 38.83
C TYR A 42 -20.93 -9.93 39.28
N GLN A 43 -19.89 -9.75 38.46
CA GLN A 43 -18.98 -8.61 38.62
C GLN A 43 -19.75 -7.34 38.20
N GLN A 44 -19.64 -6.26 38.96
CA GLN A 44 -20.40 -5.02 38.71
C GLN A 44 -20.08 -4.44 37.32
N ASP A 45 -21.12 -4.04 36.57
CA ASP A 45 -21.05 -2.84 35.73
C ASP A 45 -20.89 -1.66 36.71
N GLU A 46 -19.65 -1.41 37.14
CA GLU A 46 -19.37 -0.39 38.15
C GLU A 46 -19.46 1.00 37.50
N LEU A 47 -20.62 1.65 37.68
CA LEU A 47 -20.78 3.08 37.42
C LEU A 47 -19.65 3.83 38.14
N GLU A 48 -18.98 4.76 37.45
CA GLU A 48 -17.98 5.63 38.09
C GLU A 48 -18.58 6.21 39.38
N PRO A 49 -17.88 6.14 40.54
CA PRO A 49 -18.48 6.51 41.83
C PRO A 49 -19.05 7.94 41.90
N ALA A 50 -18.61 8.85 41.03
CA ALA A 50 -19.13 10.21 40.90
C ALA A 50 -20.51 10.32 40.22
N LEU A 51 -20.98 9.27 39.52
CA LEU A 51 -22.24 9.24 38.76
C LEU A 51 -23.33 8.37 39.43
N GLN A 52 -23.06 7.79 40.60
CA GLN A 52 -24.02 6.94 41.30
C GLN A 52 -25.08 7.76 42.04
N LEU A 53 -26.30 7.79 41.50
CA LEU A 53 -27.45 8.40 42.18
C LEU A 53 -27.84 7.61 43.44
N ARG A 54 -28.37 8.31 44.45
CA ARG A 54 -28.83 7.68 45.70
C ARG A 54 -29.97 6.69 45.41
N PRO A 55 -29.86 5.41 45.83
CA PRO A 55 -30.93 4.44 45.67
C PRO A 55 -32.09 4.70 46.64
N VAL A 56 -33.29 4.25 46.27
CA VAL A 56 -34.47 4.23 47.14
C VAL A 56 -34.51 2.90 47.88
N ALA A 57 -34.51 2.92 49.21
CA ALA A 57 -34.76 1.74 50.01
C ALA A 57 -36.24 1.34 49.91
N ILE A 58 -36.50 0.09 49.49
CA ILE A 58 -37.86 -0.48 49.36
C ILE A 58 -38.19 -1.47 50.48
N GLY A 59 -37.17 -1.93 51.21
CA GLY A 59 -37.29 -2.72 52.42
C GLY A 59 -36.12 -2.44 53.37
N ARG A 60 -35.95 -3.27 54.40
CA ARG A 60 -34.83 -3.15 55.35
C ARG A 60 -33.47 -3.34 54.65
N ASP A 61 -33.38 -4.35 53.79
CA ASP A 61 -32.15 -4.83 53.17
C ASP A 61 -32.28 -4.86 51.63
N SER A 62 -33.22 -4.09 51.06
CA SER A 62 -33.55 -4.12 49.61
C SER A 62 -33.80 -2.72 49.06
N MET A 63 -33.33 -2.47 47.84
CA MET A 63 -33.25 -1.13 47.25
C MET A 63 -33.44 -1.11 45.73
N ILE A 64 -33.85 0.03 45.20
CA ILE A 64 -33.94 0.32 43.76
C ILE A 64 -32.97 1.47 43.43
N ALA A 65 -32.06 1.21 42.50
CA ALA A 65 -31.11 2.19 41.98
C ALA A 65 -31.42 2.52 40.51
N LEU A 66 -31.16 3.75 40.06
CA LEU A 66 -31.21 4.10 38.64
C LEU A 66 -29.83 3.82 38.01
N LYS A 67 -29.69 2.65 37.37
CA LYS A 67 -28.44 2.21 36.71
C LYS A 67 -28.22 2.88 35.35
N HIS A 68 -29.29 3.36 34.71
CA HIS A 68 -29.17 4.01 33.40
C HIS A 68 -30.30 5.01 33.15
N ALA A 69 -30.00 6.11 32.44
CA ALA A 69 -31.00 6.98 31.83
C ALA A 69 -30.41 7.75 30.65
N ALA A 70 -31.22 7.97 29.61
CA ALA A 70 -30.90 8.75 28.41
C ALA A 70 -32.16 9.32 27.77
N VAL A 71 -32.13 10.56 27.28
CA VAL A 71 -33.23 11.12 26.46
C VAL A 71 -32.72 11.29 25.04
N MET A 72 -33.37 10.61 24.09
CA MET A 72 -32.98 10.52 22.68
C MET A 72 -34.02 11.21 21.78
N PRO A 73 -33.64 11.82 20.65
CA PRO A 73 -34.59 12.22 19.60
C PRO A 73 -35.39 11.02 19.08
N ALA A 74 -36.64 11.24 18.70
CA ALA A 74 -37.52 10.24 18.08
C ALA A 74 -38.50 10.90 17.10
N ASP A 75 -39.19 10.10 16.28
CA ASP A 75 -40.19 10.62 15.35
C ASP A 75 -41.40 11.19 16.12
N GLY A 76 -41.54 12.52 16.09
CA GLY A 76 -42.64 13.22 16.75
C GLY A 76 -42.48 13.43 18.27
N GLY A 77 -41.24 13.40 18.79
CA GLY A 77 -40.97 13.72 20.19
C GLY A 77 -39.53 13.40 20.62
N ARG A 78 -39.34 13.21 21.93
CA ARG A 78 -38.16 12.55 22.48
C ARG A 78 -38.56 11.26 23.19
N THR A 79 -37.68 10.27 23.19
CA THR A 79 -37.84 9.05 23.99
C THR A 79 -36.85 9.05 25.14
N LEU A 80 -37.36 9.02 26.36
CA LEU A 80 -36.60 8.64 27.54
C LEU A 80 -36.42 7.12 27.54
N PHE A 81 -35.18 6.67 27.72
CA PHE A 81 -34.81 5.28 28.02
C PHE A 81 -34.18 5.23 29.40
N PHE A 82 -34.54 4.26 30.23
CA PHE A 82 -33.91 4.12 31.55
C PHE A 82 -33.89 2.68 32.07
N THR A 83 -32.84 2.33 32.82
CA THR A 83 -32.69 1.04 33.48
C THR A 83 -32.66 1.26 34.99
N ILE A 84 -33.56 0.62 35.73
CA ILE A 84 -33.42 0.48 37.18
C ILE A 84 -32.82 -0.88 37.52
N THR A 85 -32.03 -0.94 38.58
CA THR A 85 -31.56 -2.19 39.19
C THR A 85 -32.29 -2.34 40.52
N VAL A 86 -33.00 -3.46 40.68
CA VAL A 86 -33.66 -3.83 41.93
C VAL A 86 -32.76 -4.85 42.63
N ALA A 87 -32.24 -4.51 43.80
CA ALA A 87 -31.37 -5.36 44.59
C ALA A 87 -32.10 -5.87 45.84
N ASN A 88 -32.09 -7.19 46.05
CA ASN A 88 -32.81 -7.88 47.12
C ASN A 88 -31.82 -8.57 48.07
N GLY A 89 -31.42 -7.90 49.15
CA GLY A 89 -30.65 -8.50 50.25
C GLY A 89 -31.49 -9.31 51.25
N GLY A 90 -32.80 -9.49 50.99
CA GLY A 90 -33.68 -10.32 51.81
C GLY A 90 -33.48 -11.83 51.57
N GLY A 91 -33.87 -12.63 52.56
CA GLY A 91 -33.77 -14.10 52.53
C GLY A 91 -34.88 -14.82 51.73
N SER A 92 -35.71 -14.09 50.98
CA SER A 92 -36.77 -14.62 50.13
C SER A 92 -36.81 -13.88 48.80
N ALA A 93 -37.44 -14.45 47.77
CA ALA A 93 -37.70 -13.71 46.53
C ALA A 93 -38.58 -12.48 46.80
N LEU A 94 -38.30 -11.39 46.08
CA LEU A 94 -39.01 -10.11 46.14
C LEU A 94 -39.86 -9.97 44.88
N SER A 95 -41.17 -9.82 45.03
CA SER A 95 -42.07 -9.47 43.92
C SER A 95 -41.73 -8.06 43.40
N PHE A 96 -41.42 -7.94 42.11
CA PHE A 96 -41.34 -6.65 41.44
C PHE A 96 -42.72 -6.16 40.96
N LEU A 97 -43.73 -7.05 40.85
CA LEU A 97 -45.11 -6.67 40.54
C LEU A 97 -45.75 -5.77 41.61
N ASP A 98 -45.14 -5.74 42.80
CA ASP A 98 -45.55 -4.92 43.93
C ASP A 98 -45.11 -3.45 43.77
N TYR A 99 -44.22 -3.16 42.81
CA TYR A 99 -43.54 -1.86 42.60
C TYR A 99 -43.61 -1.38 41.15
N TRP A 100 -43.59 -0.06 40.96
CA TRP A 100 -43.43 0.56 39.64
C TRP A 100 -42.73 1.92 39.76
N VAL A 101 -42.35 2.50 38.61
CA VAL A 101 -41.74 3.82 38.55
C VAL A 101 -42.62 4.77 37.74
N LYS A 102 -43.08 5.83 38.38
CA LYS A 102 -43.69 6.99 37.71
C LYS A 102 -42.59 7.97 37.32
N VAL A 103 -42.58 8.43 36.08
CA VAL A 103 -41.65 9.47 35.61
C VAL A 103 -42.38 10.79 35.61
N LEU A 104 -41.93 11.74 36.42
CA LEU A 104 -42.57 13.04 36.62
C LEU A 104 -41.64 14.15 36.15
N SER A 105 -42.16 15.09 35.37
CA SER A 105 -41.47 16.34 35.04
C SER A 105 -41.43 17.31 36.23
N SER A 106 -40.57 18.33 36.15
CA SER A 106 -40.49 19.48 37.06
C SER A 106 -41.83 20.23 37.23
N SER A 107 -42.69 20.19 36.21
CA SER A 107 -44.06 20.75 36.24
C SER A 107 -45.10 19.85 36.91
N GLY A 108 -44.74 18.62 37.28
CA GLY A 108 -45.64 17.61 37.84
C GLY A 108 -46.38 16.75 36.82
N ALA A 109 -46.25 17.03 35.51
CA ALA A 109 -46.83 16.17 34.47
C ALA A 109 -46.13 14.79 34.43
N GLU A 110 -46.92 13.72 34.36
CA GLU A 110 -46.46 12.33 34.35
C GLU A 110 -46.24 11.81 32.92
N PHE A 111 -45.06 11.25 32.67
CA PHE A 111 -44.72 10.51 31.46
C PHE A 111 -44.89 9.01 31.71
N LYS A 112 -45.72 8.34 30.91
CA LYS A 112 -46.01 6.92 31.04
C LYS A 112 -44.78 6.08 30.65
N ALA A 113 -44.11 5.51 31.64
CA ALA A 113 -43.03 4.55 31.44
C ALA A 113 -43.57 3.14 31.16
N GLU A 114 -42.98 2.45 30.18
CA GLU A 114 -43.28 1.06 29.84
C GLU A 114 -42.01 0.21 29.85
N LEU A 115 -42.08 -0.99 30.45
CA LEU A 115 -41.01 -1.99 30.35
C LEU A 115 -40.79 -2.40 28.89
N VAL A 116 -39.54 -2.69 28.51
CA VAL A 116 -39.25 -3.38 27.23
C VAL A 116 -39.83 -4.79 27.24
N PRO A 117 -40.27 -5.37 26.10
CA PRO A 117 -41.04 -6.63 26.10
C PRO A 117 -40.32 -7.82 26.76
N GLN A 118 -38.99 -7.90 26.64
CA GLN A 118 -38.19 -8.96 27.27
C GLN A 118 -38.23 -8.88 28.81
N ASP A 119 -38.34 -7.68 29.36
CA ASP A 119 -38.32 -7.45 30.81
C ASP A 119 -39.71 -7.55 31.45
N LYS A 120 -40.79 -7.51 30.66
CA LYS A 120 -42.17 -7.84 31.12
C LYS A 120 -42.31 -9.29 31.62
N LEU A 121 -41.32 -10.15 31.36
CA LEU A 121 -41.24 -11.53 31.88
C LEU A 121 -40.56 -11.63 33.25
N LYS A 122 -39.81 -10.59 33.67
CA LYS A 122 -39.15 -10.53 34.98
C LYS A 122 -40.18 -10.12 36.03
N LYS A 123 -40.61 -11.05 36.89
CA LYS A 123 -41.64 -10.80 37.92
C LYS A 123 -41.09 -10.70 39.34
N GLU A 124 -39.95 -11.32 39.59
CA GLU A 124 -39.36 -11.48 40.92
C GLU A 124 -37.84 -11.27 40.86
N VAL A 125 -37.29 -10.81 41.98
CA VAL A 125 -35.84 -10.67 42.23
C VAL A 125 -35.44 -11.72 43.27
N PRO A 126 -34.62 -12.73 42.94
CA PRO A 126 -34.25 -13.77 43.90
C PRO A 126 -33.52 -13.24 45.15
N ALA A 127 -33.57 -14.01 46.23
CA ALA A 127 -32.85 -13.71 47.47
C ALA A 127 -31.33 -13.54 47.21
N GLY A 128 -30.75 -12.47 47.76
CA GLY A 128 -29.33 -12.14 47.57
C GLY A 128 -28.93 -11.68 46.16
N GLN A 129 -29.88 -11.44 45.25
CA GLN A 129 -29.61 -11.09 43.86
C GLN A 129 -30.08 -9.68 43.47
N GLN A 130 -29.63 -9.23 42.31
CA GLN A 130 -30.04 -7.99 41.67
C GLN A 130 -30.54 -8.26 40.25
N VAL A 131 -31.58 -7.54 39.82
CA VAL A 131 -32.15 -7.66 38.48
C VAL A 131 -32.32 -6.27 37.86
N ASP A 132 -31.81 -6.11 36.64
CA ASP A 132 -31.99 -4.91 35.82
C ASP A 132 -33.35 -4.96 35.09
N TYR A 133 -34.06 -3.82 35.07
CA TYR A 133 -35.33 -3.62 34.37
C TYR A 133 -35.22 -2.39 33.46
N LYS A 134 -35.30 -2.62 32.14
CA LYS A 134 -35.24 -1.58 31.09
C LYS A 134 -36.63 -1.04 30.75
N PHE A 135 -36.75 0.28 30.68
CA PHE A 135 -37.96 1.04 30.40
C PHE A 135 -37.76 2.05 29.27
N TYR A 136 -38.86 2.43 28.62
CA TYR A 136 -38.95 3.60 27.75
C TYR A 136 -40.18 4.46 28.09
N ALA A 137 -40.14 5.75 27.80
CA ALA A 137 -41.27 6.66 27.87
C ALA A 137 -41.17 7.71 26.75
N LEU A 138 -42.29 8.07 26.12
CA LEU A 138 -42.36 9.25 25.25
C LEU A 138 -42.42 10.50 26.11
N VAL A 139 -41.60 11.50 25.80
CA VAL A 139 -41.48 12.78 26.50
C VAL A 139 -41.45 13.95 25.52
N ASN A 140 -41.67 15.17 26.01
CA ASN A 140 -41.79 16.36 25.16
C ASN A 140 -40.44 16.74 24.52
N ASP A 141 -40.49 17.46 23.40
CA ASP A 141 -39.28 17.91 22.66
C ASP A 141 -38.32 18.78 23.48
N THR A 142 -38.81 19.45 24.51
CA THR A 142 -37.99 20.26 25.42
C THR A 142 -37.40 19.47 26.59
N THR A 143 -37.95 18.29 26.92
CA THR A 143 -37.63 17.58 28.17
C THR A 143 -36.20 17.06 28.18
N SER A 144 -35.46 17.39 29.25
CA SER A 144 -34.11 16.88 29.56
C SER A 144 -34.12 15.94 30.78
N LEU A 145 -32.97 15.42 31.22
CA LEU A 145 -32.93 14.44 32.32
C LEU A 145 -33.06 15.12 33.69
N GLU A 146 -32.48 16.31 33.85
CA GLU A 146 -32.48 17.10 35.07
C GLU A 146 -33.87 17.64 35.43
N GLU A 147 -34.81 17.68 34.48
CA GLU A 147 -36.23 17.95 34.74
C GLU A 147 -37.00 16.74 35.30
N LEU A 148 -36.41 15.54 35.35
CA LEU A 148 -37.12 14.29 35.65
C LEU A 148 -36.91 13.78 37.09
N THR A 149 -38.03 13.49 37.73
CA THR A 149 -38.11 12.70 38.97
C THR A 149 -38.60 11.29 38.65
N PHE A 150 -37.84 10.28 39.07
CA PHE A 150 -38.20 8.87 38.97
C PHE A 150 -38.75 8.41 40.32
N ARG A 151 -40.08 8.45 40.46
CA ARG A 151 -40.78 8.11 41.70
C ARG A 151 -41.02 6.60 41.75
N VAL A 152 -40.37 5.93 42.71
CA VAL A 152 -40.67 4.54 43.07
C VAL A 152 -41.97 4.54 43.86
N THR A 153 -42.96 3.80 43.35
CA THR A 153 -44.29 3.63 43.93
C THR A 153 -44.51 2.15 44.21
N ARG A 154 -45.32 1.82 45.23
CA ARG A 154 -45.77 0.44 45.51
C ARG A 154 -47.26 0.40 45.81
N TRP A 155 -47.86 -0.79 45.78
CA TRP A 155 -49.23 -0.98 46.29
C TRP A 155 -49.31 -0.75 47.80
N ASP A 156 -50.35 -0.05 48.22
CA ASP A 156 -50.74 0.13 49.60
C ASP A 156 -52.26 -0.04 49.72
N TYR A 157 -52.69 -1.29 49.95
CA TYR A 157 -54.10 -1.63 50.12
C TYR A 157 -54.74 -1.08 51.41
N SER A 158 -53.99 -0.31 52.23
CA SER A 158 -54.54 0.47 53.34
C SER A 158 -54.79 1.95 52.97
N SER A 159 -54.24 2.41 51.84
CA SER A 159 -54.48 3.73 51.26
C SER A 159 -55.77 3.77 50.44
N SER A 160 -56.51 4.89 50.50
CA SER A 160 -57.65 5.15 49.61
C SER A 160 -57.24 5.36 48.15
N GLU A 161 -55.96 5.68 47.91
CA GLU A 161 -55.38 5.81 46.57
C GLU A 161 -54.83 4.47 46.05
N LEU A 162 -54.83 3.42 46.89
CA LEU A 162 -54.28 2.07 46.68
C LEU A 162 -52.77 2.01 46.36
N GLU A 163 -52.11 3.14 46.14
CA GLU A 163 -50.66 3.27 45.97
C GLU A 163 -50.02 4.12 47.08
N THR A 164 -48.70 4.00 47.23
CA THR A 164 -47.89 4.88 48.08
C THR A 164 -46.49 5.10 47.49
N ALA A 165 -45.97 6.33 47.62
CA ALA A 165 -44.65 6.70 47.14
C ALA A 165 -43.57 6.24 48.13
N VAL A 166 -42.64 5.39 47.66
CA VAL A 166 -41.56 4.83 48.48
C VAL A 166 -40.32 5.74 48.47
N GLY A 167 -40.07 6.43 47.36
CA GLY A 167 -39.02 7.43 47.25
C GLY A 167 -38.84 7.98 45.85
N ASP A 168 -38.13 9.11 45.75
CA ASP A 168 -37.85 9.81 44.51
C ASP A 168 -36.34 9.74 44.18
N ILE A 169 -35.99 9.22 43.00
CA ILE A 169 -34.64 9.40 42.42
C ILE A 169 -34.66 10.64 41.53
N ARG A 170 -33.66 11.52 41.68
CA ARG A 170 -33.50 12.76 40.92
C ARG A 170 -32.06 12.93 40.45
N PHE A 171 -31.90 13.59 39.31
CA PHE A 171 -30.60 14.05 38.82
C PHE A 171 -30.17 15.33 39.57
N PRO A 172 -28.96 15.37 40.18
CA PRO A 172 -28.50 16.54 40.94
C PRO A 172 -27.97 17.69 40.07
N ASP A 173 -27.50 17.41 38.86
CA ASP A 173 -26.83 18.38 37.97
C ASP A 173 -26.93 17.90 36.50
N PRO A 174 -27.13 18.77 35.48
CA PRO A 174 -27.08 18.39 34.06
C PRO A 174 -25.76 17.70 33.64
N ALA A 175 -24.64 17.91 34.35
CA ALA A 175 -23.39 17.17 34.13
C ALA A 175 -23.47 15.68 34.53
N SER A 176 -24.45 15.29 35.38
CA SER A 176 -24.56 13.97 35.99
C SER A 176 -25.42 12.95 35.22
N THR A 177 -25.59 13.11 33.90
CA THR A 177 -26.35 12.14 33.09
C THR A 177 -25.65 10.77 33.08
N VAL A 178 -26.39 9.67 33.26
CA VAL A 178 -25.82 8.31 33.26
C VAL A 178 -25.40 7.83 31.84
N MET A 179 -25.63 8.68 30.83
CA MET A 179 -25.09 8.60 29.48
C MET A 179 -24.03 9.67 29.16
N ALA A 180 -23.38 10.22 30.19
CA ALA A 180 -22.18 11.03 30.02
C ALA A 180 -21.17 10.28 29.12
N PRO A 181 -20.65 10.91 28.06
CA PRO A 181 -19.77 10.27 27.10
C PRO A 181 -18.37 10.14 27.69
N VAL A 182 -17.97 8.90 27.98
CA VAL A 182 -16.68 8.61 28.64
C VAL A 182 -15.56 8.70 27.60
N ALA A 183 -14.45 9.37 27.96
CA ALA A 183 -13.25 9.39 27.14
C ALA A 183 -12.46 8.08 27.32
N GLY A 184 -12.07 7.44 26.21
CA GLY A 184 -11.31 6.19 26.24
C GLY A 184 -12.19 4.94 26.19
N SER A 185 -12.35 4.23 27.32
CA SER A 185 -12.93 2.89 27.39
C SER A 185 -14.09 2.80 28.39
N ARG A 186 -15.16 2.09 28.02
CA ARG A 186 -16.34 1.82 28.87
C ARG A 186 -16.77 0.36 28.74
N THR A 187 -16.85 -0.36 29.86
CA THR A 187 -17.50 -1.68 29.89
C THR A 187 -19.02 -1.52 29.90
N VAL A 188 -19.72 -2.34 29.11
CA VAL A 188 -21.18 -2.48 29.17
C VAL A 188 -21.60 -3.94 28.98
N THR A 189 -22.72 -4.31 29.59
CA THR A 189 -23.36 -5.62 29.34
C THR A 189 -23.99 -5.69 27.94
N MET A 190 -23.41 -6.49 27.04
CA MET A 190 -23.97 -6.80 25.72
C MET A 190 -24.46 -8.26 25.69
N GLY A 191 -25.75 -8.45 25.40
CA GLY A 191 -26.41 -9.74 25.69
C GLY A 191 -26.35 -10.01 27.19
N ASN A 192 -25.66 -11.09 27.58
CA ASN A 192 -25.43 -11.48 28.97
C ASN A 192 -23.94 -11.43 29.37
N MET A 193 -23.10 -10.64 28.69
CA MET A 193 -21.65 -10.61 28.96
C MET A 193 -21.10 -9.17 29.03
N PRO A 194 -20.10 -8.89 29.89
CA PRO A 194 -19.41 -7.62 29.89
C PRO A 194 -18.49 -7.51 28.67
N VAL A 195 -18.66 -6.43 27.90
CA VAL A 195 -17.81 -6.08 26.76
C VAL A 195 -17.22 -4.71 27.02
N ALA A 196 -15.89 -4.62 27.02
CA ALA A 196 -15.18 -3.35 27.05
C ALA A 196 -15.18 -2.73 25.64
N LEU A 197 -15.68 -1.50 25.54
CA LEU A 197 -15.80 -0.73 24.32
C LEU A 197 -14.85 0.46 24.36
N SER A 198 -14.02 0.66 23.35
CA SER A 198 -13.20 1.87 23.20
C SER A 198 -13.04 2.28 21.74
N VAL A 199 -12.85 3.57 21.47
CA VAL A 199 -12.52 4.07 20.12
C VAL A 199 -11.04 4.41 20.06
N SER A 200 -10.32 3.80 19.12
CA SER A 200 -8.86 3.94 18.99
C SER A 200 -8.39 4.73 17.77
N ARG A 201 -9.30 5.05 16.85
CA ARG A 201 -9.05 5.80 15.61
C ARG A 201 -10.34 6.51 15.23
N TRP A 202 -10.26 7.81 14.98
CA TRP A 202 -11.36 8.69 14.60
C TRP A 202 -10.81 9.63 13.54
N LEU A 203 -11.50 9.75 12.41
CA LEU A 203 -11.12 10.57 11.28
C LEU A 203 -12.36 11.29 10.76
N ILE A 204 -12.39 12.61 10.88
CA ILE A 204 -13.30 13.50 10.16
C ILE A 204 -12.57 14.03 8.93
N ARG A 205 -13.20 14.04 7.76
CA ARG A 205 -12.75 14.88 6.64
C ARG A 205 -13.91 15.65 6.03
N GLU A 206 -13.64 16.84 5.53
CA GLU A 206 -14.61 17.71 4.86
C GLU A 206 -14.23 17.86 3.38
N HIS A 207 -15.20 17.69 2.48
CA HIS A 207 -15.05 17.84 1.03
C HIS A 207 -16.36 18.41 0.46
N ASP A 208 -16.32 19.51 -0.28
CA ASP A 208 -17.49 20.19 -0.87
C ASP A 208 -18.68 20.39 0.11
N SER A 209 -18.38 20.84 1.34
CA SER A 209 -19.34 21.02 2.44
C SER A 209 -20.07 19.76 2.94
N VAL A 210 -19.67 18.57 2.46
CA VAL A 210 -20.05 17.27 3.01
C VAL A 210 -18.90 16.76 3.88
N VAL A 211 -19.24 16.23 5.04
CA VAL A 211 -18.27 15.65 5.97
C VAL A 211 -18.40 14.13 5.96
N SER A 212 -17.30 13.42 5.78
CA SER A 212 -17.21 11.98 6.01
C SER A 212 -16.54 11.70 7.36
N SER A 213 -16.93 10.58 7.98
CA SER A 213 -16.34 10.08 9.21
C SER A 213 -15.98 8.61 9.06
N ARG A 214 -14.80 8.22 9.57
CA ARG A 214 -14.43 6.81 9.76
C ARG A 214 -13.82 6.60 11.14
N LEU A 215 -14.17 5.50 11.79
CA LEU A 215 -13.69 5.17 13.13
C LEU A 215 -13.52 3.68 13.37
N THR A 216 -12.63 3.32 14.29
CA THR A 216 -12.45 1.94 14.76
C THR A 216 -12.97 1.81 16.19
N LEU A 217 -14.06 1.05 16.36
CA LEU A 217 -14.58 0.62 17.65
C LEU A 217 -13.93 -0.73 18.02
N LYS A 218 -13.30 -0.79 19.19
CA LYS A 218 -12.74 -2.00 19.77
C LYS A 218 -13.75 -2.62 20.72
N LEU A 219 -13.98 -3.93 20.56
CA LEU A 219 -14.87 -4.72 21.41
C LEU A 219 -14.07 -5.87 22.04
N THR A 220 -13.68 -5.72 23.31
CA THR A 220 -13.02 -6.78 24.08
C THR A 220 -14.02 -7.47 24.99
N ASN A 221 -14.29 -8.76 24.75
CA ASN A 221 -15.17 -9.55 25.59
C ASN A 221 -14.46 -9.94 26.91
N LYS A 222 -15.02 -9.51 28.05
CA LYS A 222 -14.51 -9.80 29.41
C LYS A 222 -15.29 -10.91 30.12
N GLY A 223 -16.23 -11.56 29.42
CA GLY A 223 -16.89 -12.77 29.86
C GLY A 223 -16.08 -14.04 29.55
N LYS A 224 -16.37 -15.11 30.28
CA LYS A 224 -15.67 -16.42 30.15
C LYS A 224 -16.22 -17.30 29.01
N ALA A 225 -17.14 -16.79 28.20
CA ALA A 225 -17.79 -17.49 27.08
C ALA A 225 -17.69 -16.67 25.79
N SER A 226 -17.90 -17.30 24.63
CA SER A 226 -17.99 -16.57 23.34
C SER A 226 -19.44 -16.21 23.03
N ILE A 227 -19.69 -15.05 22.39
CA ILE A 227 -21.02 -14.64 21.94
C ILE A 227 -20.95 -14.12 20.50
N ARG A 228 -22.06 -14.23 19.75
CA ARG A 228 -22.29 -13.38 18.58
C ARG A 228 -23.15 -12.19 18.98
N LEU A 229 -22.89 -11.00 18.44
CA LEU A 229 -23.64 -9.78 18.74
C LEU A 229 -24.56 -9.32 17.57
N PRO A 230 -25.68 -10.00 17.29
CA PRO A 230 -26.69 -9.50 16.37
C PRO A 230 -27.55 -8.42 17.05
N GLY A 231 -28.15 -7.53 16.25
CA GLY A 231 -29.14 -6.56 16.75
C GLY A 231 -28.55 -5.33 17.45
N TYR A 232 -27.35 -4.90 17.06
CA TYR A 232 -26.76 -3.63 17.50
C TYR A 232 -26.67 -2.64 16.35
N GLN A 233 -26.78 -1.35 16.67
CA GLN A 233 -26.58 -0.23 15.76
C GLN A 233 -25.64 0.80 16.40
N TYR A 234 -25.00 1.58 15.53
CA TYR A 234 -23.99 2.57 15.88
C TYR A 234 -24.40 3.90 15.25
N ALA A 235 -24.19 4.99 15.99
CA ALA A 235 -24.54 6.32 15.51
C ALA A 235 -23.63 7.38 16.14
N LEU A 236 -23.42 8.49 15.44
CA LEU A 236 -22.73 9.67 15.94
C LEU A 236 -23.74 10.67 16.47
N ARG A 237 -23.52 11.17 17.69
CA ARG A 237 -24.25 12.30 18.27
C ARG A 237 -23.39 13.55 18.22
N ALA A 238 -23.85 14.58 17.51
CA ALA A 238 -23.23 15.90 17.52
C ALA A 238 -23.60 16.69 18.79
N ALA A 239 -22.83 17.72 19.13
CA ALA A 239 -23.06 18.56 20.31
C ALA A 239 -24.45 19.26 20.35
N ASN A 240 -25.12 19.44 19.20
CA ASN A 240 -26.49 19.95 19.11
C ASN A 240 -27.58 18.88 19.37
N GLY A 241 -27.19 17.65 19.70
CA GLY A 241 -28.09 16.52 19.95
C GLY A 241 -28.57 15.76 18.71
N ALA A 242 -28.22 16.20 17.49
CA ALA A 242 -28.53 15.47 16.27
C ALA A 242 -27.78 14.14 16.21
N VAL A 243 -28.46 13.08 15.71
CA VAL A 243 -27.95 11.71 15.66
C VAL A 243 -27.90 11.23 14.21
N TYR A 244 -26.74 10.73 13.79
CA TYR A 244 -26.46 10.28 12.42
C TYR A 244 -26.04 8.80 12.46
N PRO A 245 -26.67 7.90 11.68
CA PRO A 245 -26.31 6.49 11.68
C PRO A 245 -24.89 6.26 11.12
N LEU A 246 -24.21 5.25 11.66
CA LEU A 246 -22.96 4.71 11.14
C LEU A 246 -23.22 3.35 10.48
N GLU A 247 -22.63 3.15 9.32
CA GLU A 247 -22.56 1.86 8.62
C GLU A 247 -21.31 1.10 9.03
N SER A 248 -21.33 -0.23 8.96
CA SER A 248 -20.11 -1.03 9.13
C SER A 248 -19.36 -1.10 7.80
N ALA A 249 -18.05 -0.86 7.84
CA ALA A 249 -17.16 -1.02 6.70
C ALA A 249 -16.67 -2.48 6.51
N SER A 250 -17.20 -3.43 7.29
CA SER A 250 -16.89 -4.86 7.14
C SER A 250 -17.64 -5.49 5.94
N PRO A 251 -17.10 -6.56 5.32
CA PRO A 251 -17.78 -7.31 4.26
C PRO A 251 -19.20 -7.74 4.67
N ALA A 252 -20.16 -7.63 3.74
CA ALA A 252 -21.58 -7.92 4.00
C ALA A 252 -21.82 -9.36 4.52
N ASP A 253 -21.01 -10.33 4.10
CA ASP A 253 -21.10 -11.74 4.50
C ASP A 253 -20.44 -12.06 5.85
N ALA A 254 -19.76 -11.11 6.50
CA ALA A 254 -19.09 -11.33 7.80
C ALA A 254 -20.09 -11.66 8.93
N GLY A 255 -21.33 -11.19 8.81
CA GLY A 255 -22.40 -11.39 9.78
C GLY A 255 -22.16 -10.70 11.12
N ALA A 256 -22.89 -11.12 12.16
CA ALA A 256 -22.74 -10.57 13.50
C ALA A 256 -21.39 -10.98 14.14
N PRO A 257 -20.59 -10.04 14.67
CA PRO A 257 -19.24 -10.31 15.17
C PRO A 257 -19.26 -11.32 16.32
N LEU A 258 -18.27 -12.23 16.32
CA LEU A 258 -18.10 -13.31 17.28
C LEU A 258 -17.02 -12.92 18.30
N LEU A 259 -17.41 -12.32 19.43
CA LEU A 259 -16.43 -11.94 20.45
C LEU A 259 -16.02 -13.17 21.27
N ARG A 260 -14.71 -13.47 21.31
CA ARG A 260 -14.12 -14.56 22.11
C ARG A 260 -13.57 -14.02 23.45
N PRO A 261 -13.52 -14.82 24.54
CA PRO A 261 -12.98 -14.38 25.82
C PRO A 261 -11.60 -13.74 25.71
N ASP A 262 -11.47 -12.53 26.26
CA ASP A 262 -10.28 -11.66 26.26
C ASP A 262 -9.67 -11.31 24.89
N VAL A 263 -10.29 -11.71 23.78
CA VAL A 263 -9.95 -11.23 22.43
C VAL A 263 -10.62 -9.89 22.18
N THR A 264 -9.88 -8.98 21.55
CA THR A 264 -10.41 -7.71 21.04
C THR A 264 -10.71 -7.86 19.56
N GLU A 265 -11.97 -7.74 19.19
CA GLU A 265 -12.39 -7.61 17.80
C GLU A 265 -12.45 -6.11 17.43
N GLU A 266 -12.06 -5.76 16.21
CA GLU A 266 -12.12 -4.37 15.71
C GLU A 266 -13.24 -4.22 14.69
N LEU A 267 -14.17 -3.30 14.94
CA LEU A 267 -15.26 -2.94 14.05
C LEU A 267 -14.99 -1.56 13.44
N GLN A 268 -14.73 -1.51 12.13
CA GLN A 268 -14.65 -0.24 11.42
C GLN A 268 -16.05 0.24 11.03
N LEU A 269 -16.32 1.50 11.35
CA LEU A 269 -17.60 2.18 11.19
C LEU A 269 -17.41 3.45 10.38
N LYS A 270 -18.34 3.76 9.46
CA LYS A 270 -18.27 4.94 8.60
C LYS A 270 -19.61 5.68 8.47
N SER A 271 -19.54 6.94 8.07
CA SER A 271 -20.67 7.68 7.51
C SER A 271 -20.14 8.66 6.47
N ASP A 272 -20.70 8.61 5.26
CA ASP A 272 -20.20 9.37 4.11
C ASP A 272 -20.95 10.71 3.90
N ARG A 273 -21.91 11.04 4.78
CA ARG A 273 -22.77 12.23 4.68
C ARG A 273 -23.17 12.82 6.05
N LEU A 274 -22.22 13.47 6.70
CA LEU A 274 -22.46 14.39 7.82
C LEU A 274 -22.45 15.85 7.31
N PRO A 275 -23.17 16.79 7.95
CA PRO A 275 -23.15 18.19 7.56
C PRO A 275 -21.91 18.93 8.11
N ALA A 276 -21.31 19.83 7.30
CA ALA A 276 -20.18 20.67 7.71
C ALA A 276 -20.43 21.46 9.02
N SER A 277 -21.67 21.86 9.31
CA SER A 277 -22.03 22.53 10.57
C SER A 277 -21.84 21.67 11.84
N ALA A 278 -21.43 20.41 11.70
CA ALA A 278 -21.11 19.50 12.80
C ALA A 278 -19.62 19.09 12.85
N SER A 279 -18.77 19.45 11.88
CA SER A 279 -17.32 19.12 11.94
C SER A 279 -16.62 19.79 13.11
N SER A 280 -17.01 21.02 13.46
CA SER A 280 -16.49 21.81 14.59
C SER A 280 -17.10 21.47 15.96
N ALA A 281 -17.90 20.40 16.06
CA ALA A 281 -18.60 20.01 17.28
C ALA A 281 -17.93 18.83 17.98
N SER A 282 -18.11 18.70 19.30
CA SER A 282 -17.77 17.46 19.99
C SER A 282 -18.73 16.34 19.58
N TRP A 283 -18.17 15.18 19.25
CA TRP A 283 -18.90 14.00 18.82
C TRP A 283 -18.89 12.92 19.89
N ASP A 284 -20.01 12.24 20.07
CA ASP A 284 -20.11 11.02 20.87
C ASP A 284 -20.53 9.83 19.99
N LEU A 285 -19.87 8.68 20.13
CA LEU A 285 -20.32 7.42 19.55
C LEU A 285 -21.37 6.79 20.47
N LEU A 286 -22.59 6.65 19.94
CA LEU A 286 -23.68 5.91 20.53
C LEU A 286 -23.60 4.45 20.09
N VAL A 287 -23.70 3.53 21.05
CA VAL A 287 -23.92 2.10 20.82
C VAL A 287 -25.32 1.76 21.28
N GLN A 288 -26.16 1.26 20.37
CA GLN A 288 -27.59 1.03 20.59
C GLN A 288 -27.96 -0.44 20.35
N GLN A 289 -28.90 -0.95 21.14
CA GLN A 289 -29.50 -2.27 20.98
C GLN A 289 -30.87 -2.13 20.30
N ILE A 290 -31.10 -2.86 19.21
CA ILE A 290 -32.39 -2.92 18.54
C ILE A 290 -33.32 -3.83 19.35
N ILE A 291 -34.36 -3.26 19.96
CA ILE A 291 -35.40 -4.00 20.69
C ILE A 291 -36.71 -3.94 19.90
N PRO A 292 -37.22 -5.06 19.36
CA PRO A 292 -38.54 -5.09 18.74
C PRO A 292 -39.63 -4.94 19.82
N VAL A 293 -40.59 -4.04 19.61
CA VAL A 293 -41.68 -3.76 20.55
C VAL A 293 -42.99 -4.42 20.11
N SER A 294 -43.41 -4.16 18.88
CA SER A 294 -44.66 -4.68 18.30
C SER A 294 -44.65 -4.55 16.78
N GLY A 295 -44.92 -5.64 16.06
CA GLY A 295 -44.91 -5.65 14.60
C GLY A 295 -43.58 -5.17 14.02
N GLU A 296 -43.61 -4.06 13.30
CA GLU A 296 -42.43 -3.43 12.68
C GLU A 296 -41.68 -2.45 13.62
N LEU A 297 -42.30 -2.04 14.74
CA LEU A 297 -41.75 -1.05 15.66
C LEU A 297 -40.51 -1.58 16.41
N LYS A 298 -39.41 -0.85 16.27
CA LYS A 298 -38.11 -1.13 16.90
C LYS A 298 -37.68 0.08 17.72
N LEU A 299 -37.20 -0.15 18.94
CA LEU A 299 -36.52 0.86 19.75
C LEU A 299 -35.01 0.68 19.67
N ASN A 300 -34.29 1.75 19.37
CA ASN A 300 -32.83 1.77 19.39
C ASN A 300 -32.33 2.16 20.79
N TYR A 301 -32.51 1.22 21.74
CA TYR A 301 -32.21 1.42 23.15
C TYR A 301 -30.71 1.69 23.36
N PRO A 302 -30.30 2.88 23.85
CA PRO A 302 -28.89 3.22 23.97
C PRO A 302 -28.24 2.45 25.13
N LEU A 303 -27.04 1.92 24.91
CA LEU A 303 -26.27 1.14 25.89
C LEU A 303 -24.97 1.82 26.31
N ALA A 304 -24.25 2.44 25.37
CA ALA A 304 -23.05 3.20 25.65
C ALA A 304 -23.05 4.54 24.90
N SER A 305 -22.39 5.52 25.50
CA SER A 305 -21.92 6.74 24.86
C SER A 305 -20.43 6.89 25.17
N LEU A 306 -19.62 7.03 24.13
CA LEU A 306 -18.17 7.23 24.18
C LEU A 306 -17.84 8.59 23.58
N ARG A 307 -17.01 9.40 24.22
CA ARG A 307 -16.53 10.68 23.67
C ARG A 307 -15.48 10.38 22.59
N MET A 308 -15.65 10.93 21.39
CA MET A 308 -14.61 10.86 20.36
C MET A 308 -13.40 11.73 20.76
N PRO A 309 -12.17 11.32 20.41
CA PRO A 309 -11.01 12.20 20.48
C PRO A 309 -11.30 13.50 19.73
N THR A 310 -10.98 14.65 20.33
CA THR A 310 -11.13 15.97 19.71
C THR A 310 -10.04 16.28 18.71
N ASP A 311 -8.90 15.61 18.87
CA ASP A 311 -7.72 15.81 18.04
C ASP A 311 -7.92 15.02 16.74
N ALA A 312 -7.96 15.72 15.61
CA ALA A 312 -7.95 15.06 14.31
C ALA A 312 -6.64 14.27 14.16
N ALA A 313 -6.72 13.01 13.73
CA ALA A 313 -5.52 12.21 13.49
C ALA A 313 -4.62 12.92 12.47
N ASP A 314 -3.36 13.16 12.84
CA ASP A 314 -2.37 13.80 11.97
C ASP A 314 -2.31 13.08 10.61
N THR A 315 -2.11 13.86 9.54
CA THR A 315 -1.96 13.27 8.20
C THR A 315 -0.60 12.57 8.15
N PRO A 316 -0.56 11.23 8.02
CA PRO A 316 0.65 10.46 8.26
C PRO A 316 1.77 10.86 7.29
N PRO A 317 3.03 10.97 7.77
CA PRO A 317 4.18 11.23 6.93
C PRO A 317 4.51 10.07 6.00
N LEU A 318 5.47 10.31 5.10
CA LEU A 318 6.16 9.28 4.33
C LEU A 318 6.65 8.13 5.24
N GLY A 319 6.36 6.88 4.87
CA GLY A 319 6.73 5.67 5.60
C GLY A 319 5.76 5.21 6.69
N GLU A 320 4.74 5.99 7.06
CA GLU A 320 3.70 5.54 8.00
C GLU A 320 2.56 4.77 7.29
N THR A 321 1.90 3.87 8.03
CA THR A 321 0.89 2.94 7.49
C THR A 321 -0.54 3.36 7.86
N VAL A 322 -1.45 3.27 6.89
CA VAL A 322 -2.87 3.62 7.01
C VAL A 322 -3.74 2.40 6.74
N ASP A 323 -4.58 2.05 7.72
CA ASP A 323 -5.61 1.01 7.55
C ASP A 323 -6.83 1.58 6.82
N TYR A 324 -7.20 0.94 5.72
CA TYR A 324 -8.40 1.20 4.91
C TYR A 324 -9.26 -0.06 4.83
N SER A 325 -10.58 0.05 4.97
CA SER A 325 -11.50 -1.09 4.82
C SER A 325 -12.55 -0.83 3.75
N ASN A 326 -12.83 -1.86 2.95
CA ASN A 326 -13.93 -1.92 2.01
C ASN A 326 -14.67 -3.27 2.12
N ALA A 327 -15.63 -3.51 1.22
CA ALA A 327 -16.42 -4.74 1.20
C ALA A 327 -15.62 -6.04 0.94
N GLN A 328 -14.33 -5.98 0.60
CA GLN A 328 -13.44 -7.14 0.47
C GLN A 328 -12.64 -7.41 1.76
N GLY A 329 -12.41 -6.39 2.60
CA GLY A 329 -11.68 -6.50 3.86
C GLY A 329 -10.80 -5.29 4.16
N ILE A 330 -9.78 -5.49 5.00
CA ILE A 330 -8.86 -4.44 5.45
C ILE A 330 -7.55 -4.49 4.65
N TYR A 331 -7.18 -3.37 4.04
CA TYR A 331 -5.88 -3.13 3.43
C TYR A 331 -5.03 -2.23 4.32
N GLN A 332 -3.71 -2.38 4.24
CA GLN A 332 -2.73 -1.49 4.82
C GLN A 332 -1.96 -0.78 3.70
N LEU A 333 -1.87 0.54 3.77
CA LEU A 333 -1.31 1.42 2.74
C LEU A 333 -0.17 2.27 3.32
N ALA A 334 0.95 2.42 2.63
CA ALA A 334 1.98 3.39 3.01
C ALA A 334 2.56 4.09 1.77
N ALA A 335 2.87 5.38 1.89
CA ALA A 335 3.66 6.11 0.90
C ALA A 335 5.14 5.97 1.26
N GLU A 336 5.86 5.09 0.56
CA GLU A 336 7.22 4.64 0.91
C GLU A 336 8.29 5.66 0.48
N LYS A 337 8.19 6.20 -0.74
CA LYS A 337 9.19 7.10 -1.31
C LYS A 337 8.62 8.03 -2.37
N GLN A 338 8.85 9.33 -2.24
CA GLN A 338 8.59 10.31 -3.28
C GLN A 338 9.87 10.63 -4.09
N ARG A 339 9.72 11.03 -5.36
CA ARG A 339 10.76 11.59 -6.23
C ARG A 339 10.16 12.66 -7.16
N ARG A 340 10.93 13.71 -7.47
CA ARG A 340 10.69 14.60 -8.61
C ARG A 340 11.72 14.28 -9.70
N MET A 341 11.28 14.16 -10.95
CA MET A 341 12.09 13.65 -12.07
C MET A 341 11.82 14.50 -13.33
N PRO A 342 12.85 14.98 -14.06
CA PRO A 342 12.65 15.86 -15.22
C PRO A 342 12.04 15.14 -16.43
N TRP A 343 11.11 15.80 -17.13
CA TRP A 343 10.50 15.30 -18.37
C TRP A 343 10.19 16.44 -19.35
N GLU A 344 10.97 16.60 -20.42
CA GLU A 344 10.72 17.59 -21.48
C GLU A 344 10.57 19.04 -20.93
N ASP A 345 9.37 19.61 -20.92
CA ASP A 345 9.01 20.93 -20.34
C ASP A 345 8.26 20.82 -19.00
N GLN A 346 8.32 19.66 -18.36
CA GLN A 346 7.59 19.27 -17.17
C GLN A 346 8.50 18.52 -16.18
N ASP A 347 8.03 18.37 -14.94
CA ASP A 347 8.55 17.36 -14.02
C ASP A 347 7.49 16.30 -13.78
N ILE A 348 7.94 15.06 -13.62
CA ILE A 348 7.18 13.94 -13.11
C ILE A 348 7.32 13.94 -11.58
N LEU A 349 6.18 13.98 -10.89
CA LEU A 349 6.09 13.72 -9.46
C LEU A 349 5.65 12.27 -9.26
N SER A 350 6.49 11.44 -8.63
CA SER A 350 6.25 10.01 -8.46
C SER A 350 6.32 9.62 -6.99
N THR A 351 5.35 8.85 -6.51
CA THR A 351 5.36 8.27 -5.17
C THR A 351 5.15 6.76 -5.23
N ASP A 352 6.09 6.02 -4.63
CA ASP A 352 5.97 4.60 -4.33
C ASP A 352 4.94 4.38 -3.22
N VAL A 353 3.93 3.57 -3.50
CA VAL A 353 2.85 3.22 -2.58
C VAL A 353 2.81 1.72 -2.41
N SER A 354 2.99 1.25 -1.17
CA SER A 354 2.82 -0.15 -0.82
C SER A 354 1.36 -0.44 -0.44
N VAL A 355 0.88 -1.61 -0.86
CA VAL A 355 -0.46 -2.14 -0.56
C VAL A 355 -0.31 -3.56 -0.02
N SER A 356 -0.76 -3.81 1.20
CA SER A 356 -0.67 -5.12 1.88
C SER A 356 -1.94 -5.43 2.68
N HIS A 357 -2.04 -6.62 3.28
CA HIS A 357 -3.12 -7.01 4.19
C HIS A 357 -2.68 -8.04 5.23
N ARG A 358 -3.50 -8.23 6.29
CA ARG A 358 -3.23 -9.15 7.41
C ARG A 358 -4.01 -10.48 7.32
N GLN A 359 -4.94 -10.58 6.38
CA GLN A 359 -5.81 -11.73 6.16
C GLN A 359 -5.04 -12.97 5.64
N SER A 360 -5.57 -14.16 5.90
CA SER A 360 -5.01 -15.46 5.52
C SER A 360 -5.04 -15.74 4.01
N ASP A 361 -5.97 -15.12 3.30
CA ASP A 361 -6.31 -15.39 1.91
C ASP A 361 -6.04 -14.15 1.05
N SER A 362 -5.61 -14.34 -0.20
CA SER A 362 -5.23 -13.24 -1.09
C SER A 362 -6.43 -12.37 -1.46
N MET A 363 -6.26 -11.06 -1.33
CA MET A 363 -7.27 -10.07 -1.69
C MET A 363 -7.14 -9.62 -3.16
N PRO A 364 -8.24 -9.15 -3.81
CA PRO A 364 -8.12 -8.43 -5.07
C PRO A 364 -7.30 -7.15 -4.89
N PHE A 365 -6.68 -6.65 -5.95
CA PHE A 365 -6.07 -5.32 -5.93
C PHE A 365 -7.19 -4.26 -6.03
N PRO A 366 -7.26 -3.27 -5.11
CA PRO A 366 -8.32 -2.27 -5.10
C PRO A 366 -8.24 -1.35 -6.33
N ALA A 367 -9.36 -0.70 -6.68
CA ALA A 367 -9.46 0.14 -7.88
C ALA A 367 -8.84 1.54 -7.69
N VAL A 368 -7.55 1.58 -7.34
CA VAL A 368 -6.86 2.82 -6.90
C VAL A 368 -6.79 3.88 -7.99
N LYS A 369 -7.15 5.11 -7.61
CA LYS A 369 -6.82 6.39 -8.23
C LYS A 369 -6.02 7.22 -7.23
N ALA A 370 -5.30 8.21 -7.73
CA ALA A 370 -4.56 9.14 -6.89
C ALA A 370 -4.60 10.56 -7.43
N TYR A 371 -4.37 11.52 -6.55
CA TYR A 371 -4.01 12.88 -6.91
C TYR A 371 -3.08 13.47 -5.86
N TYR A 372 -2.28 14.45 -6.28
CA TYR A 372 -1.53 15.30 -5.37
C TYR A 372 -2.33 16.57 -5.08
N GLU A 373 -2.24 17.04 -3.84
CA GLU A 373 -2.65 18.38 -3.44
C GLU A 373 -1.38 19.18 -3.11
N LEU A 374 -1.11 20.20 -3.91
CA LEU A 374 0.02 21.12 -3.71
C LEU A 374 -0.46 22.36 -2.95
N ASP A 375 0.33 22.79 -1.97
CA ASP A 375 0.12 23.99 -1.14
C ASP A 375 -1.30 24.16 -0.56
N GLY A 376 -1.98 23.04 -0.28
CA GLY A 376 -3.29 23.03 0.36
C GLY A 376 -4.49 23.35 -0.55
N GLY A 377 -4.31 23.44 -1.88
CA GLY A 377 -5.42 23.80 -2.78
C GLY A 377 -5.28 23.50 -4.26
N VAL A 378 -4.10 23.11 -4.77
CA VAL A 378 -3.91 22.80 -6.19
C VAL A 378 -3.91 21.28 -6.42
N ARG A 379 -5.02 20.76 -6.96
CA ARG A 379 -5.18 19.34 -7.34
C ARG A 379 -4.43 19.04 -8.64
N VAL A 380 -3.60 18.00 -8.61
CA VAL A 380 -2.93 17.41 -9.79
C VAL A 380 -3.21 15.91 -9.81
N ASP A 381 -4.05 15.44 -10.74
CA ASP A 381 -4.39 14.01 -10.83
C ASP A 381 -3.18 13.15 -11.20
N ALA A 382 -3.08 11.96 -10.61
CA ALA A 382 -1.96 11.04 -10.77
C ALA A 382 -2.43 9.71 -11.39
N LYS A 383 -1.69 9.22 -12.39
CA LYS A 383 -1.82 7.88 -12.96
C LYS A 383 -1.24 6.87 -11.97
N ILE A 384 -2.00 5.84 -11.59
CA ILE A 384 -1.45 4.68 -10.90
C ILE A 384 -0.75 3.78 -11.91
N VAL A 385 0.54 3.50 -11.71
CA VAL A 385 1.34 2.58 -12.52
C VAL A 385 1.62 1.33 -11.70
N GLN A 386 1.06 0.20 -12.13
CA GLN A 386 1.33 -1.08 -11.47
C GLN A 386 2.70 -1.62 -11.89
N THR A 387 3.66 -1.61 -10.96
CA THR A 387 5.04 -2.08 -11.20
C THR A 387 5.20 -3.60 -11.04
N ASP A 388 4.46 -4.22 -10.12
CA ASP A 388 4.53 -5.67 -9.87
C ASP A 388 3.54 -6.46 -10.74
N ARG A 389 4.01 -7.57 -11.36
CA ARG A 389 3.19 -8.42 -12.25
C ARG A 389 2.29 -9.39 -11.47
N VAL A 390 1.46 -8.85 -10.58
CA VAL A 390 0.51 -9.57 -9.71
C VAL A 390 -0.94 -9.34 -10.12
N VAL A 391 -1.83 -10.27 -9.73
CA VAL A 391 -3.29 -10.21 -10.01
C VAL A 391 -4.14 -9.83 -8.79
N GLY A 392 -3.48 -9.49 -7.68
CA GLY A 392 -4.07 -9.24 -6.37
C GLY A 392 -2.97 -9.02 -5.33
N VAL A 393 -3.36 -8.77 -4.08
CA VAL A 393 -2.46 -8.61 -2.94
C VAL A 393 -2.32 -9.98 -2.24
N PRO A 394 -1.11 -10.54 -2.07
CA PRO A 394 -0.92 -11.82 -1.37
C PRO A 394 -0.83 -11.66 0.16
N PRO A 395 -1.19 -12.71 0.94
CA PRO A 395 -1.03 -12.71 2.40
C PRO A 395 0.40 -12.41 2.84
N GLY A 396 0.57 -11.36 3.66
CA GLY A 396 1.88 -10.99 4.23
C GLY A 396 2.90 -10.44 3.22
N VAL A 397 2.46 -10.02 2.02
CA VAL A 397 3.32 -9.44 0.98
C VAL A 397 2.80 -8.06 0.58
N SER A 398 3.68 -7.06 0.61
CA SER A 398 3.40 -5.74 0.03
C SER A 398 3.51 -5.79 -1.50
N VAL A 399 2.50 -5.27 -2.19
CA VAL A 399 2.50 -4.99 -3.63
C VAL A 399 2.80 -3.52 -3.84
N HIS A 400 3.72 -3.19 -4.75
CA HIS A 400 4.11 -1.81 -5.02
C HIS A 400 3.46 -1.26 -6.29
N VAL A 401 2.97 -0.03 -6.20
CA VAL A 401 2.51 0.80 -7.33
C VAL A 401 3.09 2.20 -7.24
N GLN A 402 3.31 2.86 -8.37
CA GLN A 402 3.72 4.27 -8.40
C GLN A 402 2.50 5.15 -8.70
N ALA A 403 2.20 6.12 -7.84
CA ALA A 403 1.37 7.26 -8.22
C ALA A 403 2.23 8.25 -9.01
N VAL A 404 1.87 8.54 -10.25
CA VAL A 404 2.67 9.33 -11.20
C VAL A 404 1.86 10.49 -11.76
N ALA A 405 2.24 11.72 -11.40
CA ALA A 405 1.65 12.96 -11.93
C ALA A 405 2.68 13.77 -12.73
N LYS A 406 2.21 14.75 -13.50
CA LYS A 406 3.05 15.74 -14.18
C LYS A 406 2.71 17.16 -13.75
N ILE A 407 3.74 17.98 -13.60
CA ILE A 407 3.65 19.41 -13.26
C ILE A 407 4.58 20.21 -14.21
N PRO A 408 4.34 21.51 -14.46
CA PRO A 408 5.31 22.34 -15.19
C PRO A 408 6.64 22.42 -14.42
N TYR A 409 7.78 22.35 -15.11
CA TYR A 409 9.09 22.26 -14.41
C TYR A 409 9.40 23.48 -13.53
N THR A 410 8.90 24.66 -13.92
CA THR A 410 9.05 25.91 -13.16
C THR A 410 8.03 26.09 -12.03
N TYR A 411 7.09 25.15 -11.84
CA TYR A 411 6.03 25.30 -10.84
C TYR A 411 6.60 25.16 -9.41
N PRO A 412 6.51 26.22 -8.57
CA PRO A 412 6.95 26.17 -7.19
C PRO A 412 5.85 25.59 -6.31
N PHE A 413 6.24 24.79 -5.32
CA PHE A 413 5.38 24.38 -4.21
C PHE A 413 6.22 24.11 -2.97
N ALA A 414 5.63 24.25 -1.79
CA ALA A 414 6.28 24.03 -0.50
C ALA A 414 5.67 22.82 0.25
N GLU A 415 4.35 22.62 0.16
CA GLU A 415 3.69 21.45 0.73
C GLU A 415 3.14 20.51 -0.36
N THR A 416 3.13 19.22 -0.06
CA THR A 416 2.49 18.20 -0.90
C THR A 416 1.77 17.19 -0.03
N LYS A 417 0.53 16.87 -0.40
CA LYS A 417 -0.16 15.65 0.06
C LYS A 417 -0.38 14.72 -1.12
N LEU A 418 -0.29 13.41 -0.88
CA LEU A 418 -0.81 12.40 -1.79
C LEU A 418 -2.13 11.88 -1.23
N ILE A 419 -3.17 11.90 -2.05
CA ILE A 419 -4.49 11.37 -1.72
C ILE A 419 -4.73 10.14 -2.60
N LEU A 420 -5.17 9.04 -1.99
CA LEU A 420 -5.56 7.80 -2.67
C LEU A 420 -7.08 7.63 -2.59
N GLU A 421 -7.70 7.25 -3.70
CA GLU A 421 -9.14 7.02 -3.82
C GLU A 421 -9.38 5.61 -4.41
N GLU A 422 -10.30 4.82 -3.87
CA GLU A 422 -10.80 3.61 -4.53
C GLU A 422 -12.00 3.98 -5.40
N GLN A 423 -11.95 3.62 -6.67
CA GLN A 423 -13.09 3.75 -7.58
C GLN A 423 -14.07 2.59 -7.38
N VAL A 424 -15.03 2.76 -6.46
CA VAL A 424 -16.07 1.78 -6.13
C VAL A 424 -17.10 1.64 -7.26
N SER A 425 -17.35 2.71 -8.03
CA SER A 425 -18.13 2.68 -9.27
C SER A 425 -17.72 3.81 -10.23
N ASP A 426 -18.39 3.94 -11.38
CA ASP A 426 -18.15 5.03 -12.35
C ASP A 426 -18.34 6.44 -11.75
N THR A 427 -19.16 6.57 -10.70
CA THR A 427 -19.51 7.85 -10.07
C THR A 427 -19.20 7.92 -8.57
N VAL A 428 -18.91 6.79 -7.92
CA VAL A 428 -18.58 6.73 -6.48
C VAL A 428 -17.10 6.40 -6.32
N LYS A 429 -16.38 7.33 -5.69
CA LYS A 429 -15.05 7.10 -5.15
C LYS A 429 -15.12 7.10 -3.62
N GLU A 430 -14.32 6.27 -2.98
CA GLU A 430 -14.06 6.33 -1.55
C GLU A 430 -12.58 6.65 -1.31
N GLU A 431 -12.28 7.70 -0.54
CA GLU A 431 -10.88 7.96 -0.17
C GLU A 431 -10.33 6.78 0.64
N MET A 432 -9.13 6.30 0.30
CA MET A 432 -8.45 5.21 0.99
C MET A 432 -7.49 5.73 2.06
N ALA A 433 -6.66 6.71 1.70
CA ALA A 433 -5.62 7.28 2.55
C ALA A 433 -5.23 8.68 2.07
N GLN A 434 -4.61 9.44 2.96
CA GLN A 434 -3.87 10.66 2.66
C GLN A 434 -2.50 10.58 3.35
N PHE A 435 -1.45 11.07 2.69
CA PHE A 435 -0.09 11.13 3.23
C PHE A 435 0.46 12.55 3.08
N LYS A 436 1.07 13.10 4.13
CA LYS A 436 1.84 14.35 4.04
C LYS A 436 3.24 14.01 3.56
N LEU A 437 3.60 14.51 2.40
CA LEU A 437 4.88 14.22 1.75
C LEU A 437 5.86 15.38 1.98
N PRO A 438 7.17 15.12 2.00
CA PRO A 438 8.18 16.18 2.07
C PRO A 438 8.17 17.06 0.80
N PRO A 439 8.82 18.24 0.83
CA PRO A 439 9.06 19.03 -0.38
C PRO A 439 9.88 18.22 -1.39
N ALA A 440 9.35 18.02 -2.60
CA ALA A 440 9.97 17.16 -3.60
C ALA A 440 10.99 17.94 -4.46
N ALA A 441 12.26 17.87 -4.07
CA ALA A 441 13.39 18.30 -4.90
C ALA A 441 13.72 17.27 -5.99
N ILE A 442 14.46 17.69 -7.04
CA ILE A 442 15.01 16.79 -8.07
C ILE A 442 16.28 16.13 -7.52
N GLU A 443 16.11 15.33 -6.47
CA GLU A 443 17.16 14.53 -5.83
C GLU A 443 16.98 13.06 -6.21
N LEU A 444 17.77 12.61 -7.18
CA LEU A 444 17.79 11.23 -7.64
C LEU A 444 18.89 10.44 -6.92
N PRO A 445 18.67 9.14 -6.62
CA PRO A 445 19.74 8.28 -6.12
C PRO A 445 20.94 8.30 -7.07
N GLN A 446 22.14 8.39 -6.50
CA GLN A 446 23.40 8.37 -7.26
C GLN A 446 24.02 6.97 -7.13
N LEU A 447 24.58 6.47 -8.22
CA LEU A 447 25.27 5.19 -8.31
C LEU A 447 26.69 5.44 -8.81
N ALA A 448 27.70 5.11 -8.01
CA ALA A 448 29.10 5.32 -8.39
C ALA A 448 29.55 4.34 -9.48
N PHE A 449 30.59 4.70 -10.23
CA PHE A 449 31.08 3.83 -11.31
C PHE A 449 31.63 2.50 -10.74
N GLY A 450 31.14 1.38 -11.27
CA GLY A 450 31.44 0.03 -10.78
C GLY A 450 30.48 -0.50 -9.72
N GLU A 451 29.57 0.32 -9.20
CA GLU A 451 28.42 -0.14 -8.42
C GLU A 451 27.30 -0.67 -9.33
N THR A 452 26.29 -1.28 -8.72
CA THR A 452 25.18 -1.95 -9.43
C THR A 452 23.83 -1.54 -8.84
N GLN A 453 22.90 -1.08 -9.68
CA GLN A 453 21.52 -0.78 -9.28
C GLN A 453 20.65 -2.04 -9.44
N PRO A 454 20.12 -2.62 -8.35
CA PRO A 454 19.09 -3.66 -8.46
C PRO A 454 17.74 -3.04 -8.83
N ILE A 455 17.00 -3.70 -9.72
CA ILE A 455 15.58 -3.45 -9.96
C ILE A 455 14.79 -4.55 -9.25
N THR A 456 13.98 -4.16 -8.26
CA THR A 456 13.16 -5.05 -7.45
C THR A 456 11.70 -5.01 -7.88
N GLY A 457 11.04 -6.17 -7.86
CA GLY A 457 9.63 -6.32 -8.16
C GLY A 457 9.28 -7.69 -8.73
N ALA A 458 8.02 -8.10 -8.58
CA ALA A 458 7.56 -9.43 -8.92
C ALA A 458 7.55 -9.65 -10.45
N GLY A 459 8.41 -10.55 -10.95
CA GLY A 459 8.46 -10.93 -12.36
C GLY A 459 9.26 -9.97 -13.26
N ARG A 460 10.11 -9.12 -12.67
CA ARG A 460 10.93 -8.11 -13.37
C ARG A 460 12.34 -7.91 -12.76
N ALA A 461 12.79 -8.80 -11.87
CA ALA A 461 14.06 -8.63 -11.18
C ALA A 461 15.27 -8.55 -12.14
N ALA A 462 16.07 -7.48 -12.02
CA ALA A 462 17.24 -7.22 -12.86
C ALA A 462 18.34 -6.47 -12.09
N ILE A 463 19.54 -6.40 -12.67
CA ILE A 463 20.64 -5.53 -12.21
C ILE A 463 21.10 -4.69 -13.39
N TYR A 464 21.27 -3.38 -13.18
CA TYR A 464 21.86 -2.44 -14.14
C TYR A 464 23.23 -1.94 -13.63
N ALA A 465 24.23 -1.82 -14.51
CA ALA A 465 25.56 -1.30 -14.15
C ALA A 465 26.17 -0.45 -15.29
N PRO A 466 26.75 0.73 -15.02
CA PRO A 466 27.48 1.49 -16.03
C PRO A 466 28.78 0.77 -16.42
N ARG A 467 29.15 0.77 -17.72
CA ARG A 467 30.25 -0.05 -18.23
C ARG A 467 31.36 0.74 -18.94
N GLU A 468 31.03 1.44 -20.02
CA GLU A 468 32.02 2.13 -20.87
C GLU A 468 31.47 3.46 -21.39
N LEU A 469 32.36 4.42 -21.66
CA LEU A 469 32.05 5.72 -22.24
C LEU A 469 32.89 5.95 -23.52
N ASN A 470 32.21 6.06 -24.66
CA ASN A 470 32.78 6.17 -25.99
C ASN A 470 32.43 7.51 -26.65
N VAL A 471 33.39 8.13 -27.34
CA VAL A 471 33.14 9.28 -28.23
C VAL A 471 33.46 8.91 -29.68
N TYR A 472 32.53 9.26 -30.56
CA TYR A 472 32.64 9.11 -32.00
C TYR A 472 32.63 10.48 -32.65
N THR A 473 33.55 10.75 -33.56
CA THR A 473 33.70 12.05 -34.22
C THR A 473 33.74 11.94 -35.74
N ASP A 474 33.26 12.99 -36.40
CA ASP A 474 33.39 13.20 -37.86
C ASP A 474 34.33 14.39 -38.17
N GLY A 475 35.02 14.93 -37.15
CA GLY A 475 35.83 16.15 -37.24
C GLY A 475 35.01 17.44 -37.16
N GLY A 476 33.77 17.45 -37.64
CA GLY A 476 32.81 18.55 -37.50
C GLY A 476 32.09 18.55 -36.14
N SER A 477 31.65 17.38 -35.67
CA SER A 477 30.79 17.21 -34.49
C SER A 477 30.96 15.82 -33.85
N SER A 478 30.66 15.69 -32.55
CA SER A 478 30.77 14.44 -31.81
C SER A 478 29.42 13.73 -31.59
N VAL A 479 29.45 12.45 -31.21
CA VAL A 479 28.38 11.72 -30.51
C VAL A 479 29.03 10.99 -29.34
N LEU A 480 28.41 11.11 -28.16
CA LEU A 480 28.76 10.32 -26.99
C LEU A 480 27.89 9.06 -26.96
N GLU A 481 28.47 7.92 -26.60
CA GLU A 481 27.76 6.69 -26.24
C GLU A 481 28.18 6.29 -24.82
N ALA A 482 27.20 6.13 -23.92
CA ALA A 482 27.39 5.40 -22.67
C ALA A 482 26.81 3.99 -22.81
N GLN A 483 27.55 3.00 -22.31
CA GLN A 483 27.12 1.61 -22.29
C GLN A 483 26.69 1.19 -20.88
N VAL A 484 25.55 0.52 -20.77
CA VAL A 484 25.02 -0.04 -19.53
C VAL A 484 24.82 -1.54 -19.70
N GLU A 485 25.37 -2.31 -18.78
CA GLU A 485 25.11 -3.75 -18.66
C GLU A 485 23.79 -3.99 -17.92
N ILE A 486 22.97 -4.90 -18.44
CA ILE A 486 21.74 -5.36 -17.78
C ILE A 486 21.80 -6.87 -17.60
N VAL A 487 21.60 -7.35 -16.38
CA VAL A 487 21.57 -8.79 -16.04
C VAL A 487 20.16 -9.18 -15.60
N ASN A 488 19.60 -10.23 -16.19
CA ASN A 488 18.31 -10.77 -15.78
C ASN A 488 18.43 -11.63 -14.51
N MET A 489 17.78 -11.21 -13.43
CA MET A 489 17.77 -11.93 -12.15
C MET A 489 16.53 -12.81 -11.97
N GLU A 490 15.59 -12.81 -12.92
CA GLU A 490 14.42 -13.69 -12.89
C GLU A 490 14.77 -15.16 -13.15
N LYS A 491 13.95 -16.05 -12.58
CA LYS A 491 14.03 -17.51 -12.82
C LYS A 491 13.49 -17.95 -14.18
N ARG A 492 13.12 -17.01 -15.04
CA ARG A 492 12.57 -17.22 -16.40
C ARG A 492 13.12 -16.19 -17.37
N SER A 493 13.01 -16.46 -18.67
CA SER A 493 13.42 -15.50 -19.68
C SER A 493 12.46 -14.30 -19.73
N ASN A 494 13.01 -13.09 -19.79
CA ASN A 494 12.26 -11.83 -19.70
C ASN A 494 12.70 -10.87 -20.80
N VAL A 495 11.81 -9.97 -21.21
CA VAL A 495 12.18 -8.83 -22.08
C VAL A 495 12.64 -7.70 -21.17
N ILE A 496 13.68 -6.97 -21.58
CA ILE A 496 14.14 -5.76 -20.88
C ILE A 496 13.02 -4.71 -20.98
N PRO A 497 12.56 -4.09 -19.87
CA PRO A 497 11.59 -3.00 -19.96
C PRO A 497 12.18 -1.85 -20.79
N LYS A 498 11.33 -1.13 -21.52
CA LYS A 498 11.81 0.08 -22.21
C LYS A 498 12.26 1.12 -21.18
N LEU A 499 13.39 1.76 -21.45
CA LEU A 499 14.02 2.73 -20.56
C LEU A 499 13.96 4.13 -21.17
N THR A 500 14.03 5.15 -20.31
CA THR A 500 14.21 6.55 -20.69
C THR A 500 15.51 7.03 -20.04
N ALA A 501 16.35 7.76 -20.78
CA ALA A 501 17.62 8.24 -20.24
C ALA A 501 18.12 9.57 -20.85
N PHE A 502 18.85 10.31 -20.03
CA PHE A 502 19.43 11.62 -20.34
C PHE A 502 20.88 11.67 -19.86
N PHE A 503 21.76 12.32 -20.61
CA PHE A 503 23.03 12.78 -20.04
C PHE A 503 22.77 14.02 -19.19
N LYS A 504 23.33 14.03 -17.98
CA LYS A 504 23.26 15.13 -17.02
C LYS A 504 24.66 15.63 -16.72
N THR A 505 24.88 16.92 -16.88
CA THR A 505 26.16 17.59 -16.59
C THR A 505 26.24 18.07 -15.14
N ALA A 506 27.44 18.49 -14.71
CA ALA A 506 27.69 18.98 -13.35
C ALA A 506 27.01 20.34 -13.03
N ASP A 507 26.38 20.98 -14.01
CA ASP A 507 25.52 22.17 -13.87
C ASP A 507 24.02 21.85 -14.02
N ASP A 508 23.66 20.58 -13.81
CA ASP A 508 22.32 19.99 -13.96
C ASP A 508 21.69 20.06 -15.37
N SER A 509 22.39 20.54 -16.40
CA SER A 509 21.85 20.56 -17.78
C SER A 509 21.59 19.14 -18.32
N LEU A 510 20.45 18.96 -19.00
CA LEU A 510 19.96 17.66 -19.46
C LEU A 510 19.98 17.55 -20.99
N TYR A 511 20.55 16.46 -21.50
CA TYR A 511 20.63 16.15 -22.93
C TYR A 511 19.96 14.78 -23.20
N PRO A 512 18.89 14.71 -24.02
CA PRO A 512 18.17 13.45 -24.26
C PRO A 512 19.01 12.45 -25.06
N THR A 513 18.92 11.17 -24.69
CA THR A 513 19.62 10.09 -25.39
C THR A 513 18.71 9.33 -26.36
N LYS A 514 19.31 8.74 -27.39
CA LYS A 514 18.73 7.68 -28.21
C LYS A 514 19.28 6.34 -27.75
N ILE A 515 18.38 5.40 -27.47
CA ILE A 515 18.72 4.06 -26.98
C ILE A 515 18.79 3.09 -28.16
N ARG A 516 19.87 2.31 -28.23
CA ARG A 516 19.93 1.11 -29.07
C ARG A 516 19.44 -0.07 -28.23
N GLU A 517 18.16 -0.40 -28.39
CA GLU A 517 17.46 -1.42 -27.62
C GLU A 517 17.89 -2.85 -28.00
N VAL A 518 17.87 -3.76 -27.02
CA VAL A 518 17.98 -5.20 -27.21
C VAL A 518 16.57 -5.80 -27.15
N LYS A 519 16.05 -6.26 -28.30
CA LYS A 519 14.67 -6.77 -28.42
C LYS A 519 14.53 -8.25 -28.02
N GLN A 520 15.67 -8.93 -27.84
CA GLN A 520 15.78 -10.32 -27.42
C GLN A 520 15.32 -10.52 -25.97
N LYS A 521 14.84 -11.73 -25.64
CA LYS A 521 14.58 -12.13 -24.25
C LYS A 521 15.86 -12.63 -23.59
N LEU A 522 16.23 -12.02 -22.48
CA LEU A 522 17.36 -12.49 -21.69
C LEU A 522 16.94 -13.73 -20.90
N ASN A 523 17.70 -14.82 -21.00
CA ASN A 523 17.55 -15.99 -20.14
C ASN A 523 17.90 -15.67 -18.68
N PRO A 524 17.59 -16.53 -17.70
CA PRO A 524 18.06 -16.36 -16.31
C PRO A 524 19.58 -16.19 -16.27
N GLN A 525 20.08 -15.14 -15.60
CA GLN A 525 21.49 -14.72 -15.59
C GLN A 525 22.07 -14.34 -16.97
N GLY A 526 21.26 -14.31 -18.03
CA GLY A 526 21.64 -13.75 -19.31
C GLY A 526 21.84 -12.24 -19.22
N LYS A 527 22.84 -11.73 -19.95
CA LYS A 527 23.21 -10.32 -19.95
C LYS A 527 22.82 -9.63 -21.25
N ALA A 528 22.67 -8.31 -21.18
CA ALA A 528 22.57 -7.43 -22.33
C ALA A 528 23.50 -6.23 -22.19
N LEU A 529 23.86 -5.66 -23.33
CA LEU A 529 24.57 -4.39 -23.43
C LEU A 529 23.68 -3.36 -24.13
N LEU A 530 23.18 -2.38 -23.37
CA LEU A 530 22.43 -1.25 -23.94
C LEU A 530 23.36 -0.08 -24.20
N SER A 531 23.10 0.65 -25.28
CA SER A 531 23.87 1.80 -25.73
C SER A 531 22.98 3.04 -25.74
N PHE A 532 23.41 4.08 -25.02
CA PHE A 532 22.71 5.34 -24.80
C PHE A 532 23.51 6.45 -25.48
N SER A 533 22.95 7.03 -26.54
CA SER A 533 23.70 7.89 -27.47
C SER A 533 23.17 9.31 -27.55
N GLY A 534 24.05 10.31 -27.56
CA GLY A 534 23.68 11.73 -27.51
C GLY A 534 24.62 12.62 -28.31
N LYS A 535 24.08 13.71 -28.86
CA LYS A 535 24.88 14.80 -29.45
C LYS A 535 25.12 15.85 -28.38
N LEU A 536 26.37 16.02 -27.98
CA LEU A 536 26.81 17.04 -27.02
C LEU A 536 27.59 18.16 -27.73
N PRO A 537 27.61 19.39 -27.19
CA PRO A 537 28.48 20.46 -27.66
C PRO A 537 29.96 20.04 -27.62
N LYS A 538 30.74 20.49 -28.59
CA LYS A 538 32.17 20.12 -28.74
C LYS A 538 33.07 20.60 -27.60
N GLU A 539 32.64 21.62 -26.87
CA GLU A 539 33.38 22.31 -25.80
C GLU A 539 32.89 21.90 -24.41
N LEU A 540 31.93 20.97 -24.31
CA LEU A 540 31.39 20.49 -23.05
C LEU A 540 32.38 19.54 -22.36
N ASP A 541 32.78 19.85 -21.11
CA ASP A 541 33.60 18.93 -20.31
C ASP A 541 32.75 17.70 -19.93
N THR A 542 33.27 16.50 -20.21
CA THR A 542 32.61 15.23 -19.85
C THR A 542 32.95 14.78 -18.43
N LYS A 543 33.79 15.51 -17.68
CA LYS A 543 34.02 15.26 -16.25
C LYS A 543 32.76 15.56 -15.43
N GLY A 544 32.39 14.66 -14.53
CA GLY A 544 31.15 14.76 -13.75
C GLY A 544 29.88 14.53 -14.57
N LEU A 545 30.00 14.11 -15.84
CA LEU A 545 28.84 13.72 -16.65
C LEU A 545 28.25 12.40 -16.14
N ARG A 546 26.93 12.38 -15.97
CA ARG A 546 26.16 11.23 -15.48
C ARG A 546 25.13 10.80 -16.51
N LEU A 547 24.71 9.54 -16.44
CA LEU A 547 23.55 9.03 -17.18
C LEU A 547 22.39 8.88 -16.20
N VAL A 548 21.39 9.76 -16.30
CA VAL A 548 20.10 9.57 -15.64
C VAL A 548 19.34 8.51 -16.42
N ILE A 549 18.94 7.43 -15.77
CA ILE A 549 18.25 6.29 -16.40
C ILE A 549 17.09 5.82 -15.54
N GLY A 550 15.92 5.61 -16.17
CA GLY A 550 14.69 5.18 -15.51
C GLY A 550 13.84 4.25 -16.38
N GLU A 551 12.87 3.57 -15.76
CA GLU A 551 11.96 2.66 -16.45
C GLU A 551 10.82 3.44 -17.10
N SER A 552 10.62 3.30 -18.41
CA SER A 552 9.59 4.04 -19.15
C SER A 552 8.18 3.55 -18.81
N VAL A 553 7.24 4.49 -18.78
CA VAL A 553 5.81 4.27 -18.56
C VAL A 553 5.01 4.79 -19.76
N THR A 554 3.94 4.06 -20.10
CA THR A 554 2.95 4.46 -21.10
C THR A 554 1.60 3.98 -20.58
N ASP A 555 0.56 4.83 -20.54
CA ASP A 555 -0.82 4.43 -20.21
C ASP A 555 -0.97 3.51 -18.97
N GLN A 556 -0.48 3.95 -17.81
CA GLN A 556 -0.60 3.27 -16.51
C GLN A 556 0.15 1.91 -16.40
N LYS A 557 0.99 1.56 -17.37
CA LYS A 557 1.85 0.36 -17.36
C LYS A 557 3.33 0.71 -17.64
N LEU A 558 4.24 -0.20 -17.28
CA LEU A 558 5.60 -0.21 -17.84
C LEU A 558 5.54 -0.37 -19.37
N SER A 559 6.36 0.39 -20.08
CA SER A 559 6.38 0.43 -21.53
C SER A 559 7.03 -0.82 -22.14
N GLY A 560 6.38 -1.40 -23.14
CA GLY A 560 6.98 -2.37 -24.05
C GLY A 560 7.92 -1.70 -25.05
N THR A 561 8.72 -2.52 -25.73
CA THR A 561 9.76 -2.13 -26.69
C THR A 561 9.28 -1.09 -27.72
N ASP A 562 8.10 -1.28 -28.31
CA ASP A 562 7.59 -0.41 -29.38
C ASP A 562 6.59 0.65 -28.86
N ASP A 563 6.29 0.70 -27.55
CA ASP A 563 5.44 1.75 -26.95
C ASP A 563 6.16 3.12 -26.98
N LYS A 564 5.39 4.22 -27.12
CA LYS A 564 5.91 5.58 -26.91
C LYS A 564 5.68 6.00 -25.45
N ALA A 565 6.76 6.04 -24.69
CA ALA A 565 6.77 6.51 -23.31
C ALA A 565 6.08 7.87 -23.15
N ASP A 566 5.20 7.98 -22.15
CA ASP A 566 4.63 9.25 -21.69
C ASP A 566 5.31 9.78 -20.42
N SER A 567 6.02 8.91 -19.70
CA SER A 567 6.71 9.21 -18.43
C SER A 567 7.79 8.15 -18.13
N TYR A 568 8.50 8.28 -17.01
CA TYR A 568 9.36 7.23 -16.46
C TYR A 568 9.34 7.24 -14.93
N ILE A 569 9.80 6.13 -14.33
CA ILE A 569 9.85 5.91 -12.88
C ILE A 569 11.20 5.30 -12.45
N ASN A 570 11.38 5.16 -11.13
CA ASN A 570 12.50 4.46 -10.48
C ASN A 570 13.92 4.98 -10.78
N ALA A 571 14.06 6.15 -11.41
CA ALA A 571 15.33 6.60 -11.98
C ALA A 571 16.48 6.79 -10.99
N VAL A 572 17.69 6.63 -11.51
CA VAL A 572 19.00 6.72 -10.84
C VAL A 572 19.96 7.55 -11.70
N GLU A 573 20.87 8.31 -11.10
CA GLU A 573 22.02 8.91 -11.80
C GLU A 573 23.20 7.97 -11.72
N MET A 574 23.63 7.41 -12.85
CA MET A 574 24.84 6.60 -12.93
C MET A 574 26.05 7.46 -13.26
N GLU A 575 27.10 7.35 -12.45
CA GLU A 575 28.41 7.87 -12.82
C GLU A 575 29.02 7.03 -13.95
N LEU A 576 29.60 7.73 -14.93
CA LEU A 576 30.11 7.12 -16.14
C LEU A 576 31.61 6.84 -16.04
N ALA A 577 32.07 5.85 -16.81
CA ALA A 577 33.49 5.59 -16.96
C ALA A 577 34.23 6.82 -17.50
N SER A 578 35.50 6.99 -17.13
CA SER A 578 36.41 7.89 -17.85
C SER A 578 36.44 7.56 -19.35
N LEU A 579 36.58 8.58 -20.20
CA LEU A 579 36.64 8.41 -21.66
C LEU A 579 37.72 7.40 -22.06
N ASN A 580 37.35 6.36 -22.81
CA ASN A 580 38.30 5.38 -23.32
C ASN A 580 38.91 5.83 -24.66
N ASP A 581 39.88 6.74 -24.61
CA ASP A 581 40.64 7.22 -25.77
C ASP A 581 41.85 6.33 -26.14
N ALA A 582 41.95 5.11 -25.58
CA ALA A 582 43.08 4.23 -25.82
C ALA A 582 43.09 3.67 -27.26
N VAL A 583 44.06 4.10 -28.07
CA VAL A 583 44.34 3.54 -29.40
C VAL A 583 45.40 2.46 -29.29
N SER A 584 45.09 1.23 -29.71
CA SER A 584 46.06 0.14 -29.75
C SER A 584 47.17 0.41 -30.78
N PRO A 585 48.47 0.21 -30.42
CA PRO A 585 49.57 0.25 -31.37
C PRO A 585 49.66 -1.02 -32.23
N THR A 586 48.86 -2.06 -31.93
CA THR A 586 48.81 -3.32 -32.67
C THR A 586 47.40 -3.59 -33.21
N LEU A 587 47.32 -4.36 -34.30
CA LEU A 587 46.06 -4.82 -34.90
C LEU A 587 45.55 -6.13 -34.28
N LYS A 588 46.10 -6.53 -33.14
CA LYS A 588 45.79 -7.79 -32.46
C LYS A 588 44.96 -7.55 -31.20
N ASP A 589 43.93 -8.36 -31.01
CA ASP A 589 43.00 -8.38 -29.88
C ASP A 589 42.37 -7.00 -29.59
N VAL A 590 42.09 -6.25 -30.66
CA VAL A 590 41.54 -4.89 -30.65
C VAL A 590 40.07 -4.93 -30.22
N SER A 591 39.79 -4.46 -29.01
CA SER A 591 38.47 -4.50 -28.39
C SER A 591 37.54 -3.39 -28.89
N PHE A 592 36.29 -3.75 -29.16
CA PHE A 592 35.14 -2.84 -29.30
C PHE A 592 33.90 -3.57 -28.79
N TYR A 593 33.65 -3.42 -27.48
CA TYR A 593 32.82 -4.36 -26.72
C TYR A 593 31.37 -4.45 -27.26
N PRO A 594 30.78 -5.66 -27.43
CA PRO A 594 31.21 -6.97 -26.94
C PRO A 594 32.13 -7.76 -27.89
N TYR A 595 32.73 -7.13 -28.90
CA TYR A 595 33.61 -7.78 -29.87
C TYR A 595 35.09 -7.52 -29.62
N SER A 596 35.94 -8.38 -30.17
CA SER A 596 37.33 -8.03 -30.47
C SER A 596 37.72 -8.54 -31.86
N ILE A 597 38.65 -7.83 -32.51
CA ILE A 597 39.22 -8.24 -33.79
C ILE A 597 40.75 -8.34 -33.71
N SER A 598 41.30 -9.38 -34.34
CA SER A 598 42.71 -9.44 -34.73
C SER A 598 42.84 -9.42 -36.24
N LEU A 599 43.84 -8.71 -36.77
CA LEU A 599 44.31 -8.81 -38.16
C LEU A 599 45.75 -9.35 -38.17
N SER A 600 46.04 -10.32 -39.05
CA SER A 600 47.36 -10.94 -39.23
C SER A 600 47.60 -11.32 -40.70
N ASN A 601 48.78 -11.88 -41.02
CA ASN A 601 49.18 -12.26 -42.38
C ASN A 601 49.11 -11.09 -43.39
N ILE A 602 49.19 -9.84 -42.92
CA ILE A 602 48.86 -8.66 -43.72
C ILE A 602 49.95 -8.43 -44.77
N ASN A 603 49.56 -8.39 -46.04
CA ASN A 603 50.48 -8.16 -47.17
C ASN A 603 49.85 -7.26 -48.24
N THR A 604 50.69 -6.44 -48.87
CA THR A 604 50.30 -5.47 -49.91
C THR A 604 50.88 -5.84 -51.27
N TRP A 605 50.07 -5.68 -52.32
CA TRP A 605 50.48 -5.88 -53.71
C TRP A 605 49.92 -4.77 -54.58
N LEU A 606 50.80 -4.08 -55.32
CA LEU A 606 50.48 -2.91 -56.12
C LEU A 606 50.98 -3.13 -57.55
N ASP A 607 50.08 -2.99 -58.54
CA ASP A 607 50.45 -2.86 -59.95
C ASP A 607 50.11 -1.45 -60.48
N SER A 608 50.24 -1.24 -61.79
CA SER A 608 49.99 0.06 -62.44
C SER A 608 48.50 0.49 -62.46
N LYS A 609 47.58 -0.35 -61.98
CA LYS A 609 46.12 -0.17 -62.08
C LYS A 609 45.37 -0.49 -60.79
N GLN A 610 45.92 -1.31 -59.89
CA GLN A 610 45.23 -1.73 -58.67
C GLN A 610 46.18 -1.94 -57.47
N LEU A 611 45.69 -1.56 -56.29
CA LEU A 611 46.19 -2.04 -55.00
C LEU A 611 45.35 -3.23 -54.53
N LYS A 612 46.00 -4.26 -54.02
CA LYS A 612 45.41 -5.35 -53.26
C LYS A 612 46.04 -5.38 -51.87
N ILE A 613 45.21 -5.56 -50.85
CA ILE A 613 45.63 -5.75 -49.46
C ILE A 613 44.97 -7.04 -49.02
N ASN A 614 45.77 -8.07 -48.77
CA ASN A 614 45.30 -9.35 -48.25
C ASN A 614 45.61 -9.42 -46.76
N PHE A 615 44.69 -9.95 -45.96
CA PHE A 615 44.89 -10.18 -44.53
C PHE A 615 43.97 -11.31 -44.06
N THR A 616 44.38 -12.03 -43.02
CA THR A 616 43.48 -12.87 -42.22
C THR A 616 42.88 -11.99 -41.13
N TYR A 617 41.56 -12.06 -40.92
CA TYR A 617 40.91 -11.45 -39.76
C TYR A 617 40.32 -12.52 -38.85
N LYS A 618 40.33 -12.23 -37.55
CA LYS A 618 39.69 -13.06 -36.52
C LYS A 618 38.76 -12.19 -35.69
N LEU A 619 37.44 -12.39 -35.83
CA LEU A 619 36.42 -11.71 -35.05
C LEU A 619 35.90 -12.63 -33.95
N THR A 620 35.94 -12.15 -32.71
CA THR A 620 35.33 -12.84 -31.56
C THR A 620 34.29 -11.95 -30.88
N LYS A 621 33.37 -12.56 -30.12
CA LYS A 621 32.28 -11.91 -29.41
C LYS A 621 32.10 -12.55 -28.05
N ASP A 622 31.84 -11.75 -27.02
CA ASP A 622 31.41 -12.21 -25.71
C ASP A 622 29.98 -12.75 -25.79
N SER A 623 29.84 -14.07 -25.91
CA SER A 623 28.56 -14.76 -26.14
C SER A 623 27.62 -14.79 -24.92
N TYR A 624 28.03 -14.23 -23.78
CA TYR A 624 27.15 -14.05 -22.62
C TYR A 624 26.22 -12.82 -22.75
N TYR A 625 26.41 -11.99 -23.78
CA TYR A 625 25.73 -10.69 -23.94
C TYR A 625 24.91 -10.62 -25.21
N GLU A 626 23.60 -10.43 -25.04
CA GLU A 626 22.73 -9.96 -26.10
C GLU A 626 23.04 -8.48 -26.40
N THR A 627 23.15 -8.13 -27.68
CA THR A 627 23.44 -6.77 -28.14
C THR A 627 22.74 -6.53 -29.47
N SER A 628 22.47 -5.26 -29.78
CA SER A 628 22.06 -4.84 -31.12
C SER A 628 23.25 -4.19 -31.83
N ASN A 629 23.51 -4.64 -33.06
CA ASN A 629 24.54 -4.08 -33.93
C ASN A 629 24.02 -2.85 -34.72
N GLU A 630 22.79 -2.40 -34.48
CA GLU A 630 22.15 -1.30 -35.23
C GLU A 630 23.01 -0.03 -35.19
N GLY A 631 23.17 0.60 -36.36
CA GLY A 631 23.96 1.81 -36.53
C GLY A 631 25.47 1.66 -36.31
N SER A 632 25.98 0.46 -36.00
CA SER A 632 27.41 0.17 -35.85
C SER A 632 28.01 -0.53 -37.06
N LYS A 633 29.23 -0.13 -37.43
CA LYS A 633 30.06 -0.74 -38.47
C LYS A 633 31.52 -0.78 -38.03
N LEU A 634 32.29 -1.73 -38.54
CA LEU A 634 33.75 -1.72 -38.45
C LEU A 634 34.31 -1.08 -39.73
N VAL A 635 35.35 -0.24 -39.61
CA VAL A 635 36.07 0.30 -40.78
C VAL A 635 37.54 -0.04 -40.66
N ILE A 636 38.06 -0.79 -41.62
CA ILE A 636 39.50 -1.02 -41.79
C ILE A 636 39.97 -0.04 -42.86
N GLN A 637 40.80 0.93 -42.46
CA GLN A 637 41.38 1.91 -43.35
C GLN A 637 42.85 1.59 -43.61
N PHE A 638 43.22 1.54 -44.88
CA PHE A 638 44.60 1.69 -45.32
C PHE A 638 44.93 3.16 -45.51
N ALA A 639 46.07 3.61 -44.98
CA ALA A 639 46.62 4.94 -45.21
C ALA A 639 48.08 4.82 -45.68
N ASP A 640 48.48 5.57 -46.71
CA ASP A 640 49.89 5.60 -47.12
C ASP A 640 50.79 6.31 -46.10
N GLY A 641 52.11 6.22 -46.26
CA GLY A 641 53.08 6.75 -45.29
C GLY A 641 53.03 8.26 -45.05
N GLN A 642 52.23 9.03 -45.80
CA GLN A 642 51.96 10.46 -45.61
C GLN A 642 50.48 10.77 -45.32
N GLY A 643 49.59 9.79 -45.29
CA GLY A 643 48.14 9.97 -45.08
C GLY A 643 47.42 10.69 -46.23
N LYS A 644 48.03 10.74 -47.42
CA LYS A 644 47.48 11.38 -48.64
C LYS A 644 46.55 10.43 -49.39
N VAL A 645 46.86 9.13 -49.37
CA VAL A 645 46.02 8.07 -49.95
C VAL A 645 45.40 7.27 -48.82
N ASN A 646 44.10 7.47 -48.60
CA ASN A 646 43.31 6.73 -47.62
C ASN A 646 42.27 5.88 -48.37
N ILE A 647 42.18 4.60 -48.03
CA ILE A 647 41.25 3.63 -48.62
C ILE A 647 40.51 2.95 -47.46
N ASP A 648 39.25 3.34 -47.28
CA ASP A 648 38.36 2.76 -46.29
C ASP A 648 37.67 1.49 -46.84
N GLU A 649 37.66 0.42 -46.05
CA GLU A 649 36.78 -0.73 -46.24
C GLU A 649 35.85 -0.85 -45.03
N THR A 650 34.54 -0.73 -45.27
CA THR A 650 33.50 -0.69 -44.24
C THR A 650 32.74 -2.00 -44.18
N PHE A 651 32.48 -2.51 -42.97
CA PHE A 651 31.85 -3.80 -42.72
C PHE A 651 30.72 -3.69 -41.69
N PHE A 652 29.59 -4.32 -41.95
CA PHE A 652 28.58 -4.62 -40.93
C PHE A 652 29.02 -5.82 -40.05
N LEU A 653 28.44 -5.92 -38.85
CA LEU A 653 28.80 -6.93 -37.85
C LEU A 653 27.79 -8.08 -37.86
N GLU A 654 28.23 -9.29 -38.20
CA GLU A 654 27.49 -10.56 -38.31
C GLU A 654 26.39 -10.58 -39.39
N THR A 655 25.54 -9.57 -39.45
CA THR A 655 24.43 -9.41 -40.40
C THR A 655 24.54 -8.07 -41.12
N ALA A 656 23.96 -7.98 -42.32
CA ALA A 656 23.92 -6.75 -43.11
C ALA A 656 22.49 -6.48 -43.63
N PRO A 657 22.14 -5.23 -43.99
CA PRO A 657 20.83 -4.90 -44.56
C PRO A 657 20.56 -5.55 -45.92
N GLU A 658 21.57 -5.57 -46.79
CA GLU A 658 21.51 -6.14 -48.14
C GLU A 658 22.50 -7.32 -48.25
N ASP A 659 22.30 -8.24 -49.21
CA ASP A 659 23.11 -9.48 -49.27
C ASP A 659 24.55 -9.22 -49.77
N ASP A 660 24.69 -8.25 -50.67
CA ASP A 660 25.93 -7.75 -51.26
C ASP A 660 26.63 -6.64 -50.43
N ASP A 661 26.04 -6.23 -49.30
CA ASP A 661 26.72 -5.41 -48.30
C ASP A 661 27.85 -6.18 -47.60
N LYS A 662 28.99 -5.51 -47.41
CA LYS A 662 30.19 -6.11 -46.80
C LYS A 662 29.96 -6.36 -45.31
N LYS A 663 30.24 -7.57 -44.84
CA LYS A 663 30.11 -7.98 -43.42
C LYS A 663 31.29 -8.80 -42.94
N VAL A 664 31.62 -8.66 -41.66
CA VAL A 664 32.52 -9.58 -40.93
C VAL A 664 31.71 -10.55 -40.09
N THR A 665 32.10 -11.82 -40.10
CA THR A 665 31.45 -12.90 -39.35
C THR A 665 32.38 -13.44 -38.27
N LEU A 666 31.81 -14.07 -37.25
CA LEU A 666 32.60 -14.68 -36.16
C LEU A 666 33.52 -15.79 -36.69
N GLY A 667 34.67 -15.98 -36.02
CA GLY A 667 35.70 -16.93 -36.43
C GLY A 667 36.88 -16.26 -37.12
N GLU A 668 37.60 -17.02 -37.92
CA GLU A 668 38.86 -16.63 -38.57
C GLU A 668 38.74 -16.86 -40.09
N HIS A 669 38.96 -15.80 -40.88
CA HIS A 669 38.68 -15.78 -42.32
C HIS A 669 39.69 -14.90 -43.07
N ASP A 670 40.06 -15.30 -44.28
CA ASP A 670 40.87 -14.46 -45.16
C ASP A 670 40.02 -13.41 -45.90
N TYR A 671 40.52 -12.18 -46.01
CA TYR A 671 39.90 -11.10 -46.76
C TYR A 671 40.90 -10.40 -47.70
N ARG A 672 40.37 -9.78 -48.75
CA ARG A 672 41.14 -9.01 -49.73
C ARG A 672 40.42 -7.73 -50.15
N ILE A 673 40.91 -6.60 -49.66
CA ILE A 673 40.56 -5.29 -50.23
C ILE A 673 41.20 -5.19 -51.62
N THR A 674 40.45 -4.76 -52.62
CA THR A 674 40.97 -4.46 -53.97
C THR A 674 40.49 -3.09 -54.41
N ARG A 675 41.43 -2.19 -54.71
CA ARG A 675 41.14 -0.83 -55.17
C ARG A 675 41.75 -0.61 -56.55
N GLN A 676 40.91 -0.42 -57.56
CA GLN A 676 41.34 0.00 -58.90
C GLN A 676 41.44 1.53 -58.98
N ASP A 677 42.58 2.01 -59.47
CA ASP A 677 42.89 3.43 -59.72
C ASP A 677 44.20 3.48 -60.55
N ASP A 678 44.08 3.73 -61.86
CA ASP A 678 45.19 3.84 -62.82
C ASP A 678 46.22 4.95 -62.48
N SER A 679 45.92 5.80 -61.49
CA SER A 679 46.79 6.90 -61.04
C SER A 679 47.36 6.69 -59.63
N LEU A 680 47.04 5.58 -58.95
CA LEU A 680 47.38 5.35 -57.54
C LEU A 680 48.90 5.35 -57.27
N VAL A 681 49.68 4.77 -58.20
CA VAL A 681 51.15 4.71 -58.12
C VAL A 681 51.79 6.10 -58.14
N PHE A 682 51.12 7.12 -58.70
CA PHE A 682 51.58 8.51 -58.69
C PHE A 682 51.08 9.33 -57.49
N LYS A 683 50.13 8.79 -56.71
CA LYS A 683 49.59 9.43 -55.50
C LYS A 683 50.31 8.97 -54.22
N ILE A 684 50.82 7.74 -54.21
CA ILE A 684 51.57 7.18 -53.08
C ILE A 684 53.02 7.66 -53.17
N GLU A 685 53.41 8.59 -52.30
CA GLU A 685 54.73 9.22 -52.35
C GLU A 685 55.87 8.33 -51.81
N SER A 686 55.55 7.26 -51.08
CA SER A 686 56.57 6.33 -50.56
C SER A 686 56.05 4.90 -50.35
N LEU A 687 56.67 3.95 -51.07
CA LEU A 687 56.50 2.51 -50.87
C LEU A 687 57.48 1.97 -49.82
N LYS A 688 57.62 2.69 -48.69
CA LYS A 688 58.40 2.24 -47.52
C LYS A 688 57.48 1.68 -46.46
N GLN A 689 56.61 2.52 -45.92
CA GLN A 689 55.63 2.16 -44.90
C GLN A 689 54.22 2.65 -45.26
N TYR A 690 53.23 1.97 -44.70
CA TYR A 690 51.82 2.31 -44.71
C TYR A 690 51.24 2.09 -43.30
N LYS A 691 50.05 2.61 -43.03
CA LYS A 691 49.31 2.31 -41.80
C LYS A 691 48.06 1.51 -42.12
N ILE A 692 47.71 0.60 -41.22
CA ILE A 692 46.34 0.10 -41.09
C ILE A 692 45.76 0.71 -39.83
N ASN A 693 44.62 1.39 -39.99
CA ASN A 693 43.82 1.93 -38.92
C ASN A 693 42.53 1.10 -38.81
N ILE A 694 42.13 0.73 -37.61
CA ILE A 694 40.82 0.10 -37.34
C ILE A 694 39.97 1.13 -36.59
N TYR A 695 38.80 1.45 -37.13
CA TYR A 695 37.81 2.31 -36.50
C TYR A 695 36.52 1.54 -36.19
N HIS A 696 35.89 1.86 -35.07
CA HIS A 696 34.47 1.59 -34.86
C HIS A 696 33.68 2.81 -35.37
N GLU A 697 32.78 2.60 -36.32
CA GLU A 697 31.86 3.61 -36.80
C GLU A 697 30.49 3.41 -36.16
N PHE A 698 29.91 4.49 -35.61
CA PHE A 698 28.58 4.52 -35.02
C PHE A 698 27.84 5.78 -35.45
N GLN A 699 26.63 5.61 -36.00
CA GLN A 699 25.81 6.70 -36.57
C GLN A 699 26.57 7.58 -37.60
N GLY A 700 27.48 6.99 -38.38
CA GLY A 700 28.30 7.68 -39.39
C GLY A 700 29.50 8.46 -38.83
N LYS A 701 29.85 8.26 -37.55
CA LYS A 701 31.00 8.89 -36.87
C LYS A 701 31.96 7.83 -36.36
N ARG A 702 33.25 8.15 -36.24
CA ARG A 702 34.28 7.14 -35.98
C ARG A 702 35.01 7.36 -34.65
N LYS A 703 35.34 6.26 -33.99
CA LYS A 703 36.32 6.13 -32.91
C LYS A 703 37.50 5.31 -33.44
N LEU A 704 38.72 5.82 -33.34
CA LEU A 704 39.93 5.05 -33.69
C LEU A 704 40.20 4.02 -32.59
N LEU A 705 40.30 2.74 -32.94
CA LEU A 705 40.58 1.65 -32.00
C LEU A 705 42.04 1.21 -32.05
N ALA A 706 42.63 1.17 -33.25
CA ALA A 706 44.00 0.72 -33.46
C ALA A 706 44.65 1.43 -34.66
N SER A 707 45.96 1.63 -34.61
CA SER A 707 46.77 2.22 -35.69
C SER A 707 48.17 1.59 -35.67
N GLN A 708 48.45 0.65 -36.56
CA GLN A 708 49.76 0.02 -36.69
C GLN A 708 50.45 0.44 -38.00
N LEU A 709 51.75 0.76 -37.90
CA LEU A 709 52.63 1.08 -39.02
C LEU A 709 53.29 -0.22 -39.53
N LEU A 710 53.23 -0.46 -40.85
CA LEU A 710 53.66 -1.69 -41.51
C LEU A 710 54.54 -1.37 -42.72
N ASP A 711 55.51 -2.24 -43.02
CA ASP A 711 56.40 -2.11 -44.18
C ASP A 711 55.74 -2.65 -45.46
N TRP A 712 55.91 -1.94 -46.58
CA TRP A 712 55.39 -2.37 -47.89
C TRP A 712 56.04 -3.67 -48.36
N PHE A 713 55.24 -4.55 -48.98
CA PHE A 713 55.65 -5.86 -49.50
C PHE A 713 56.23 -6.84 -48.45
N GLY A 714 56.23 -6.47 -47.17
CA GLY A 714 56.35 -7.42 -46.06
C GLY A 714 55.05 -8.21 -45.87
N THR A 715 55.17 -9.26 -45.04
CA THR A 715 54.03 -9.99 -44.46
C THR A 715 54.13 -9.85 -42.95
N THR A 716 53.03 -9.56 -42.26
CA THR A 716 53.00 -9.59 -40.79
C THR A 716 52.76 -10.99 -40.27
N ASP A 717 53.30 -11.30 -39.09
CA ASP A 717 52.77 -12.35 -38.22
C ASP A 717 51.33 -12.03 -37.73
#